data_AF-A0AAE3ZW16-F1
#
_entry.id   AF-A0AAE3ZW16-F1
#
_cell.length_a   1.000
_cell.length_b   1.000
_cell.length_c   1.000
_cell.angle_alpha   90.00
_cell.angle_beta   90.00
_cell.angle_gamma   90.00
#
_symmetry.space_group_name_H-M   'P 1'
#
loop_
_entity.id
_entity.type
_entity.pdbx_description
1 polymer ?
#
loop_
_entity_poly.entity_id
_entity_poly.type
_entity_poly.pdbx_seq_one_letter_code
_entity_poly.pdbx_strand_id
1 'polypeptide(L)'
;MELPLTIKNSEAICIDHMLPTATGAHLHTESISTRNRDTRLRGIMNLPAMDRFAYLTFGKEISDALGDATALGADRARAVLRQFLEGVPIESADRYVVRLDPDGLSLADVAARADRIGLPVEVARAGLRAGPPVDPHRLLGVDGGMRPAPVDGAEFVRVMPSRHRAADAYADVPPEMRDLALRTPYPWARMIFGADGVRLGVPAPLVRHAYADTLRRLPRPLRPADVTGAPARDLAGYGDLLAAMAAPGTRAFVTVTAPSGGTRTVLALHDEHGVSVVDPGTGDAALLPAAPDRIAFTPAEGAADLASWLDEIRAAGPAAPARPIHRTPAIHALPIVGTGRSVDVVGAPGALSERFRSEIAAAAEGVDAPVVVVATDRRLRGPSTRQLANLEWLLFQHRQNQLAGGDAPIVVIHGDAPPGVTGLLGGYDFAMVHQPRTSGGQGLNLDNLWSARDAAGNTVAAPVRTITSDLLRKAGAARPPVTSAGPPADERLITFLTTPVSDVSAIRQVLDEHGSALKTLLPQIGALDTVQKDLFAAWQAILRIEQRGDTALAGSAFDYLGAGEQRQLRALAVVPSVLEKDPETRGGALTDLIDLTRGTLDDGASRAILDAIRRGVDGAPDEELKHLIYQHSVYLPEHGRTDWIRQLRELAAQQPDRTALFEKIAVYVETCP
;
A
#
# COMPACT_ATOMS: atom_id res chain seq x y z
N MET A 1 25.41 -32.95 7.00
CA MET A 1 24.38 -32.02 6.50
C MET A 1 24.00 -32.53 5.13
N GLU A 2 22.91 -33.29 5.02
CA GLU A 2 22.41 -33.76 3.73
C GLU A 2 21.64 -32.60 3.09
N LEU A 3 22.27 -31.92 2.14
CA LEU A 3 21.50 -31.25 1.09
C LEU A 3 21.16 -32.34 0.08
N PRO A 4 19.91 -32.81 0.00
CA PRO A 4 19.57 -33.76 -1.03
C PRO A 4 19.57 -32.96 -2.33
N LEU A 5 20.54 -33.21 -3.21
CA LEU A 5 20.19 -33.24 -4.62
C LEU A 5 19.04 -34.25 -4.68
N THR A 6 17.80 -33.75 -4.72
CA THR A 6 16.64 -34.63 -4.68
C THR A 6 16.70 -35.55 -5.91
N ILE A 7 16.06 -36.72 -5.86
CA ILE A 7 15.93 -37.59 -7.05
C ILE A 7 15.38 -36.80 -8.25
N LYS A 8 14.53 -35.79 -7.99
CA LYS A 8 14.06 -34.80 -8.99
C LYS A 8 15.18 -33.95 -9.62
N ASN A 9 16.21 -33.54 -8.88
CA ASN A 9 17.35 -32.80 -9.43
C ASN A 9 18.18 -33.66 -10.41
N SER A 10 18.28 -34.97 -10.15
CA SER A 10 18.94 -35.94 -11.05
C SER A 10 18.08 -36.41 -12.23
N GLU A 11 16.75 -36.30 -12.12
CA GLU A 11 15.81 -36.60 -13.21
C GLU A 11 15.62 -35.42 -14.17
N ALA A 12 15.75 -34.18 -13.66
CA ALA A 12 15.56 -32.98 -14.46
C ALA A 12 16.71 -32.73 -15.44
N ILE A 13 17.96 -33.08 -15.11
CA ILE A 13 19.14 -32.91 -15.99
C ILE A 13 19.68 -34.30 -16.30
N CYS A 14 20.02 -34.59 -17.56
CA CYS A 14 20.83 -35.78 -17.86
C CYS A 14 22.06 -35.76 -16.92
N ILE A 15 22.21 -36.80 -16.07
CA ILE A 15 23.27 -36.95 -15.05
C ILE A 15 24.67 -36.61 -15.60
N ASP A 16 24.84 -36.72 -16.91
CA ASP A 16 26.02 -36.29 -17.66
C ASP A 16 26.41 -34.81 -17.51
N HIS A 17 25.59 -33.90 -16.95
CA HIS A 17 25.88 -32.44 -16.88
C HIS A 17 26.04 -31.85 -15.47
N MET A 18 25.95 -32.68 -14.43
CA MET A 18 26.02 -32.25 -13.03
C MET A 18 26.98 -33.12 -12.24
N LEU A 19 27.91 -32.50 -11.52
CA LEU A 19 28.80 -33.15 -10.57
C LEU A 19 28.47 -32.68 -9.14
N PRO A 20 28.01 -33.56 -8.24
CA PRO A 20 27.86 -33.22 -6.83
C PRO A 20 29.21 -32.82 -6.21
N THR A 21 29.21 -31.77 -5.38
CA THR A 21 30.38 -31.34 -4.61
C THR A 21 30.08 -31.43 -3.11
N ALA A 22 31.10 -31.26 -2.26
CA ALA A 22 30.91 -31.26 -0.80
C ALA A 22 29.93 -30.18 -0.31
N THR A 23 29.75 -29.10 -1.08
CA THR A 23 28.96 -27.93 -0.70
C THR A 23 27.79 -27.65 -1.64
N GLY A 24 27.54 -28.49 -2.65
CA GLY A 24 26.47 -28.28 -3.65
C GLY A 24 26.71 -29.04 -4.96
N ALA A 25 26.83 -28.33 -6.06
CA ALA A 25 26.98 -28.93 -7.39
C ALA A 25 27.84 -28.11 -8.35
N HIS A 26 28.44 -28.78 -9.32
CA HIS A 26 29.15 -28.20 -10.46
C HIS A 26 28.40 -28.55 -11.75
N LEU A 27 27.91 -27.53 -12.46
CA LEU A 27 27.20 -27.70 -13.74
C LEU A 27 28.15 -27.47 -14.90
N HIS A 28 28.06 -28.30 -15.93
CA HIS A 28 28.90 -28.19 -17.11
C HIS A 28 28.17 -28.76 -18.36
N THR A 29 28.59 -28.38 -19.56
CA THR A 29 28.03 -28.89 -20.83
C THR A 29 28.96 -29.87 -21.57
N GLU A 30 30.20 -30.03 -21.13
CA GLU A 30 31.21 -30.90 -21.76
C GLU A 30 31.24 -32.36 -21.23
N SER A 31 31.95 -33.25 -21.94
CA SER A 31 32.07 -34.69 -21.63
C SER A 31 32.98 -34.97 -20.41
N ILE A 32 32.88 -36.17 -19.82
CA ILE A 32 33.61 -36.58 -18.60
C ILE A 32 35.14 -36.40 -18.72
N SER A 33 35.70 -36.58 -19.92
CA SER A 33 37.15 -36.54 -20.14
C SER A 33 37.79 -35.15 -20.03
N THR A 34 37.08 -34.06 -20.35
CA THR A 34 37.58 -32.69 -20.15
C THR A 34 37.45 -32.22 -18.70
N ARG A 35 36.56 -32.83 -17.91
CA ARG A 35 36.24 -32.46 -16.51
C ARG A 35 37.41 -32.59 -15.54
N ASN A 36 38.19 -33.67 -15.63
CA ASN A 36 39.31 -33.94 -14.70
C ASN A 36 40.48 -32.94 -14.82
N ARG A 37 40.47 -32.12 -15.89
CA ARG A 37 41.50 -31.12 -16.20
C ARG A 37 41.03 -29.69 -15.92
N ASP A 38 39.77 -29.48 -15.53
CA ASP A 38 39.32 -28.14 -15.15
C ASP A 38 39.95 -27.74 -13.81
N THR A 39 40.89 -26.80 -13.86
CA THR A 39 41.60 -26.27 -12.69
C THR A 39 40.67 -25.45 -11.80
N ARG A 40 39.57 -24.90 -12.34
CA ARG A 40 38.57 -24.12 -11.60
C ARG A 40 37.77 -25.00 -10.64
N LEU A 41 37.49 -26.25 -11.02
CA LEU A 41 36.83 -27.22 -10.15
C LEU A 41 37.64 -27.45 -8.86
N ARG A 42 38.98 -27.53 -8.94
CA ARG A 42 39.83 -27.77 -7.76
C ARG A 42 39.95 -26.54 -6.84
N GLY A 43 39.94 -25.33 -7.41
CA GLY A 43 40.00 -24.09 -6.63
C GLY A 43 38.72 -23.83 -5.87
N ILE A 44 37.56 -24.04 -6.51
CA ILE A 44 36.26 -23.67 -5.94
C ILE A 44 35.71 -24.76 -4.99
N MET A 45 36.07 -26.03 -5.17
CA MET A 45 35.63 -27.13 -4.28
C MET A 45 36.23 -27.08 -2.86
N ASN A 46 37.33 -26.34 -2.67
CA ASN A 46 37.96 -26.20 -1.34
C ASN A 46 37.51 -24.94 -0.58
N LEU A 47 36.59 -24.15 -1.17
CA LEU A 47 36.12 -22.92 -0.54
C LEU A 47 35.08 -23.23 0.56
N PRO A 48 35.17 -22.54 1.71
CA PRO A 48 34.25 -22.75 2.82
C PRO A 48 32.82 -22.39 2.40
N ALA A 49 31.80 -22.97 3.04
CA ALA A 49 30.40 -22.75 2.72
C ALA A 49 29.64 -22.19 3.92
N MET A 50 28.76 -21.21 3.67
CA MET A 50 27.76 -20.85 4.68
C MET A 50 26.86 -22.04 4.95
N ASP A 51 26.60 -22.30 6.21
CA ASP A 51 25.64 -23.32 6.62
C ASP A 51 24.29 -23.10 5.92
N ARG A 52 23.67 -24.21 5.49
CA ARG A 52 22.33 -24.26 4.87
C ARG A 52 22.22 -23.63 3.48
N PHE A 53 23.34 -23.24 2.86
CA PHE A 53 23.40 -22.88 1.44
C PHE A 53 24.01 -24.01 0.61
N ALA A 54 23.49 -24.21 -0.60
CA ALA A 54 24.02 -25.06 -1.64
C ALA A 54 24.76 -24.19 -2.67
N TYR A 55 26.02 -24.50 -2.92
CA TYR A 55 26.86 -23.72 -3.81
C TYR A 55 26.93 -24.33 -5.20
N LEU A 56 26.60 -23.51 -6.19
CA LEU A 56 26.66 -23.84 -7.61
C LEU A 56 27.93 -23.26 -8.21
N THR A 57 28.60 -24.08 -9.01
CA THR A 57 29.79 -23.67 -9.75
C THR A 57 29.60 -24.10 -11.20
N PHE A 58 30.29 -23.42 -12.11
CA PHE A 58 30.08 -23.60 -13.53
C PHE A 58 31.38 -23.95 -14.25
N GLY A 59 31.31 -24.89 -15.19
CA GLY A 59 32.37 -25.12 -16.17
C GLY A 59 32.70 -23.85 -16.96
N LYS A 60 33.88 -23.81 -17.58
CA LYS A 60 34.35 -22.66 -18.36
C LYS A 60 33.33 -22.23 -19.43
N GLU A 61 32.74 -23.19 -20.11
CA GLU A 61 31.76 -22.98 -21.17
C GLU A 61 30.47 -22.31 -20.69
N ILE A 62 29.98 -22.68 -19.49
CA ILE A 62 28.83 -22.01 -18.89
C ILE A 62 29.24 -20.63 -18.35
N SER A 63 30.41 -20.52 -17.73
CA SER A 63 30.93 -19.26 -17.21
C SER A 63 31.16 -18.20 -18.29
N ASP A 64 31.72 -18.61 -19.43
CA ASP A 64 31.99 -17.75 -20.58
C ASP A 64 30.67 -17.33 -21.26
N ALA A 65 29.73 -18.27 -21.43
CA ALA A 65 28.37 -18.00 -21.92
C ALA A 65 27.57 -17.04 -21.02
N LEU A 66 27.78 -17.12 -19.71
CA LEU A 66 27.20 -16.19 -18.75
C LEU A 66 27.96 -14.86 -18.70
N GLY A 67 29.17 -14.77 -19.26
CA GLY A 67 29.91 -13.53 -19.41
C GLY A 67 29.46 -12.77 -20.65
N ASP A 68 29.39 -13.46 -21.78
CA ASP A 68 29.10 -12.91 -23.11
C ASP A 68 27.93 -13.66 -23.76
N ALA A 69 26.83 -12.93 -23.99
CA ALA A 69 25.61 -13.48 -24.60
C ALA A 69 25.82 -13.95 -26.06
N THR A 70 26.90 -13.52 -26.70
CA THR A 70 27.27 -13.89 -28.07
C THR A 70 28.28 -15.05 -28.15
N ALA A 71 28.75 -15.55 -27.00
CA ALA A 71 29.70 -16.66 -26.95
C ALA A 71 29.12 -17.94 -27.59
N LEU A 72 29.99 -18.66 -28.32
CA LEU A 72 29.63 -19.94 -28.92
C LEU A 72 29.19 -20.94 -27.84
N GLY A 73 27.96 -21.45 -27.95
CA GLY A 73 27.38 -22.39 -26.97
C GLY A 73 26.54 -21.74 -25.85
N ALA A 74 26.34 -20.42 -25.88
CA ALA A 74 25.58 -19.72 -24.84
C ALA A 74 24.12 -20.15 -24.70
N ASP A 75 23.47 -20.60 -25.79
CA ASP A 75 22.11 -21.14 -25.71
C ASP A 75 22.06 -22.49 -24.96
N ARG A 76 23.06 -23.35 -25.18
CA ARG A 76 23.16 -24.66 -24.51
C ARG A 76 23.44 -24.50 -23.01
N ALA A 77 24.36 -23.61 -22.66
CA ALA A 77 24.65 -23.28 -21.25
C ALA A 77 23.41 -22.77 -20.52
N ARG A 78 22.65 -21.86 -21.15
CA ARG A 78 21.38 -21.34 -20.60
C ARG A 78 20.30 -22.41 -20.47
N ALA A 79 20.21 -23.34 -21.43
CA ALA A 79 19.26 -24.45 -21.35
C ALA A 79 19.55 -25.37 -20.15
N VAL A 80 20.81 -25.76 -19.94
CA VAL A 80 21.21 -26.60 -18.80
C VAL A 80 20.92 -25.90 -17.46
N LEU A 81 21.24 -24.60 -17.35
CA LEU A 81 20.94 -23.82 -16.16
C LEU A 81 19.42 -23.71 -15.90
N ARG A 82 18.62 -23.46 -16.95
CA ARG A 82 17.16 -23.39 -16.82
C ARG A 82 16.59 -24.71 -16.34
N GLN A 83 17.01 -25.81 -16.96
CA GLN A 83 16.60 -27.17 -16.63
C GLN A 83 16.95 -27.55 -15.18
N PHE A 84 18.14 -27.14 -14.70
CA PHE A 84 18.49 -27.28 -13.28
C PHE A 84 17.49 -26.56 -12.37
N LEU A 85 17.18 -25.30 -12.68
CA LEU A 85 16.33 -24.47 -11.85
C LEU A 85 14.86 -24.87 -11.88
N GLU A 86 14.39 -25.50 -12.96
CA GLU A 86 13.06 -26.12 -13.04
C GLU A 86 12.93 -27.35 -12.12
N GLY A 87 14.03 -28.06 -11.86
CA GLY A 87 14.06 -29.20 -10.94
C GLY A 87 14.10 -28.81 -9.46
N VAL A 88 14.53 -27.58 -9.15
CA VAL A 88 14.67 -27.09 -7.77
C VAL A 88 13.32 -26.61 -7.24
N PRO A 89 12.80 -27.17 -6.12
CA PRO A 89 11.62 -26.64 -5.46
C PRO A 89 11.80 -25.17 -5.13
N ILE A 90 10.76 -24.38 -5.32
CA ILE A 90 10.79 -22.93 -5.19
C ILE A 90 11.21 -22.47 -3.78
N GLU A 91 10.87 -23.27 -2.77
CA GLU A 91 11.22 -23.11 -1.36
C GLU A 91 12.70 -23.39 -1.07
N SER A 92 13.35 -24.18 -1.93
CA SER A 92 14.76 -24.52 -1.82
C SER A 92 15.65 -23.57 -2.63
N ALA A 93 15.10 -22.86 -3.62
CA ALA A 93 15.84 -21.94 -4.48
C ALA A 93 16.60 -20.86 -3.69
N ASP A 94 16.02 -20.39 -2.58
CA ASP A 94 16.62 -19.38 -1.67
C ASP A 94 17.94 -19.82 -1.03
N ARG A 95 18.27 -21.13 -1.11
CA ARG A 95 19.49 -21.72 -0.56
C ARG A 95 20.59 -21.87 -1.60
N TYR A 96 20.33 -21.62 -2.88
CA TYR A 96 21.34 -21.81 -3.94
C TYR A 96 22.12 -20.52 -4.22
N VAL A 97 23.45 -20.62 -4.23
CA VAL A 97 24.36 -19.50 -4.46
C VAL A 97 25.38 -19.89 -5.50
N VAL A 98 25.54 -19.08 -6.54
CA VAL A 98 26.57 -19.30 -7.56
C VAL A 98 27.90 -18.73 -7.08
N ARG A 99 28.97 -19.53 -7.08
CA ARG A 99 30.34 -19.03 -6.86
C ARG A 99 31.05 -18.76 -8.16
N LEU A 100 31.71 -17.61 -8.22
CA LEU A 100 32.58 -17.22 -9.32
C LEU A 100 34.02 -17.05 -8.87
N ASP A 101 34.93 -17.35 -9.80
CA ASP A 101 36.32 -16.90 -9.72
C ASP A 101 36.35 -15.38 -9.95
N PRO A 102 36.96 -14.58 -9.04
CA PRO A 102 37.04 -13.13 -9.19
C PRO A 102 37.89 -12.67 -10.38
N ASP A 103 38.72 -13.55 -10.98
CA ASP A 103 39.78 -13.15 -11.90
C ASP A 103 39.29 -12.24 -13.04
N GLY A 104 39.60 -10.95 -12.87
CA GLY A 104 39.29 -9.90 -13.81
C GLY A 104 37.87 -9.33 -13.79
N LEU A 105 37.02 -9.73 -12.86
CA LEU A 105 35.66 -9.22 -12.73
C LEU A 105 35.62 -7.96 -11.86
N SER A 106 34.74 -7.03 -12.23
CA SER A 106 34.28 -5.97 -11.33
C SER A 106 33.01 -6.40 -10.59
N LEU A 107 32.63 -5.70 -9.52
CA LEU A 107 31.34 -5.93 -8.84
C LEU A 107 30.15 -5.76 -9.81
N ALA A 108 30.24 -4.83 -10.77
CA ALA A 108 29.22 -4.62 -11.78
C ALA A 108 29.06 -5.85 -12.69
N ASP A 109 30.16 -6.52 -13.06
CA ASP A 109 30.11 -7.76 -13.84
C ASP A 109 29.42 -8.89 -13.05
N VAL A 110 29.70 -8.97 -11.76
CA VAL A 110 29.09 -9.94 -10.84
C VAL A 110 27.60 -9.68 -10.69
N ALA A 111 27.19 -8.41 -10.55
CA ALA A 111 25.77 -8.02 -10.51
C ALA A 111 25.04 -8.39 -11.80
N ALA A 112 25.63 -8.09 -12.97
CA ALA A 112 25.06 -8.46 -14.26
C ALA A 112 24.92 -9.97 -14.44
N ARG A 113 25.82 -10.77 -13.84
CA ARG A 113 25.69 -12.23 -13.80
C ARG A 113 24.57 -12.68 -12.87
N ALA A 114 24.47 -12.10 -11.66
CA ALA A 114 23.38 -12.40 -10.74
C ALA A 114 22.01 -12.14 -11.39
N ASP A 115 21.87 -11.01 -12.07
CA ASP A 115 20.63 -10.63 -12.79
C ASP A 115 20.30 -11.60 -13.94
N ARG A 116 21.31 -12.04 -14.71
CA ARG A 116 21.10 -13.01 -15.80
C ARG A 116 20.73 -14.41 -15.30
N ILE A 117 21.34 -14.85 -14.20
CA ILE A 117 21.12 -16.18 -13.62
C ILE A 117 19.80 -16.19 -12.84
N GLY A 118 19.45 -15.07 -12.20
CA GLY A 118 18.34 -14.98 -11.25
C GLY A 118 18.62 -15.74 -9.96
N LEU A 119 19.90 -15.87 -9.58
CA LEU A 119 20.36 -16.43 -8.30
C LEU A 119 21.41 -15.50 -7.69
N PRO A 120 21.59 -15.53 -6.35
CA PRO A 120 22.71 -14.88 -5.70
C PRO A 120 24.05 -15.35 -6.24
N VAL A 121 24.99 -14.41 -6.42
CA VAL A 121 26.35 -14.70 -6.88
C VAL A 121 27.35 -14.26 -5.83
N GLU A 122 28.20 -15.18 -5.39
CA GLU A 122 29.27 -14.97 -4.40
C GLU A 122 30.64 -15.00 -5.08
N VAL A 123 31.49 -14.07 -4.68
CA VAL A 123 32.85 -13.91 -5.22
C VAL A 123 33.80 -13.49 -4.11
N ALA A 124 35.04 -13.96 -4.18
CA ALA A 124 36.09 -13.47 -3.27
C ALA A 124 36.36 -12.00 -3.58
N ARG A 125 36.41 -11.16 -2.54
CA ARG A 125 36.65 -9.73 -2.71
C ARG A 125 38.09 -9.46 -3.17
N ALA A 126 39.03 -10.25 -2.64
CA ALA A 126 40.41 -10.28 -3.10
C ALA A 126 40.45 -10.83 -4.54
N GLY A 127 40.66 -9.94 -5.52
CA GLY A 127 40.71 -10.29 -6.95
C GLY A 127 39.75 -9.49 -7.82
N LEU A 128 38.79 -8.77 -7.23
CA LEU A 128 37.90 -7.88 -7.98
C LEU A 128 38.65 -6.64 -8.48
N ARG A 129 38.44 -6.29 -9.74
CA ARG A 129 38.89 -5.02 -10.32
C ARG A 129 37.99 -3.88 -9.86
N ALA A 130 38.56 -2.68 -9.80
CA ALA A 130 37.76 -1.46 -9.67
C ALA A 130 36.80 -1.35 -10.85
N GLY A 131 35.57 -0.90 -10.58
CA GLY A 131 34.54 -0.74 -11.58
C GLY A 131 33.43 0.18 -11.08
N PRO A 132 32.35 0.33 -11.86
CA PRO A 132 31.19 1.10 -11.44
C PRO A 132 30.65 0.60 -10.08
N PRO A 133 30.15 1.51 -9.23
CA PRO A 133 29.54 1.10 -7.97
C PRO A 133 28.32 0.22 -8.23
N VAL A 134 28.17 -0.80 -7.39
CA VAL A 134 26.92 -1.56 -7.29
C VAL A 134 26.15 -1.03 -6.10
N ASP A 135 24.84 -0.99 -6.24
CA ASP A 135 23.93 -0.61 -5.16
C ASP A 135 24.27 -1.42 -3.87
N PRO A 136 24.64 -0.75 -2.76
CA PRO A 136 25.04 -1.42 -1.52
C PRO A 136 23.90 -2.24 -0.91
N HIS A 137 22.64 -1.94 -1.24
CA HIS A 137 21.50 -2.71 -0.74
C HIS A 137 21.49 -4.14 -1.29
N ARG A 138 22.06 -4.36 -2.48
CA ARG A 138 22.17 -5.68 -3.12
C ARG A 138 23.33 -6.54 -2.60
N LEU A 139 24.18 -5.99 -1.73
CA LEU A 139 25.42 -6.64 -1.29
C LEU A 139 25.25 -7.27 0.09
N LEU A 140 25.74 -8.51 0.23
CA LEU A 140 25.91 -9.21 1.50
C LEU A 140 27.39 -9.54 1.67
N GLY A 141 28.00 -9.00 2.72
CA GLY A 141 29.37 -9.32 3.11
C GLY A 141 29.44 -10.61 3.92
N VAL A 142 30.47 -11.42 3.68
CA VAL A 142 30.74 -12.66 4.40
C VAL A 142 32.22 -12.72 4.77
N ASP A 143 32.53 -13.10 6.02
CA ASP A 143 33.90 -13.30 6.50
C ASP A 143 34.46 -14.70 6.14
N GLY A 144 35.74 -14.95 6.43
CA GLY A 144 36.38 -16.26 6.19
C GLY A 144 35.83 -17.42 7.02
N GLY A 145 35.05 -17.12 8.07
CA GLY A 145 34.28 -18.09 8.85
C GLY A 145 32.90 -18.37 8.27
N MET A 146 32.57 -17.82 7.09
CA MET A 146 31.28 -17.90 6.44
C MET A 146 30.13 -17.31 7.27
N ARG A 147 30.42 -16.21 7.98
CA ARG A 147 29.44 -15.43 8.73
C ARG A 147 29.24 -14.06 8.07
N PRO A 148 27.99 -13.59 7.99
CA PRO A 148 27.67 -12.21 7.66
C PRO A 148 28.52 -11.20 8.39
N ALA A 149 29.09 -10.31 7.60
CA ALA A 149 29.99 -9.25 8.01
C ALA A 149 29.65 -7.97 7.23
N PRO A 150 30.03 -6.79 7.74
CA PRO A 150 29.92 -5.55 6.97
C PRO A 150 30.62 -5.70 5.61
N VAL A 151 29.98 -5.22 4.54
CA VAL A 151 30.49 -5.38 3.16
C VAL A 151 31.91 -4.83 3.02
N ASP A 152 32.20 -3.71 3.68
CA ASP A 152 33.50 -3.04 3.63
C ASP A 152 34.64 -3.81 4.31
N GLY A 153 34.35 -4.81 5.14
CA GLY A 153 35.34 -5.70 5.77
C GLY A 153 35.26 -7.16 5.31
N ALA A 154 34.39 -7.47 4.35
CA ALA A 154 34.10 -8.85 3.97
C ALA A 154 35.21 -9.48 3.12
N GLU A 155 35.45 -10.78 3.35
CA GLU A 155 36.35 -11.61 2.54
C GLU A 155 35.66 -12.05 1.23
N PHE A 156 34.37 -12.35 1.32
CA PHE A 156 33.51 -12.66 0.18
C PHE A 156 32.37 -11.64 0.11
N VAL A 157 32.04 -11.23 -1.11
CA VAL A 157 30.87 -10.39 -1.37
C VAL A 157 29.88 -11.20 -2.17
N ARG A 158 28.64 -11.29 -1.67
CA ARG A 158 27.53 -11.92 -2.35
C ARG A 158 26.60 -10.84 -2.89
N VAL A 159 26.37 -10.86 -4.19
CA VAL A 159 25.49 -9.93 -4.91
C VAL A 159 24.15 -10.61 -5.15
N MET A 160 23.07 -9.98 -4.67
CA MET A 160 21.71 -10.42 -4.92
C MET A 160 21.23 -9.99 -6.32
N PRO A 161 20.44 -10.82 -7.01
CA PRO A 161 19.76 -10.40 -8.24
C PRO A 161 18.73 -9.29 -7.93
N SER A 162 18.56 -8.35 -8.85
CA SER A 162 17.59 -7.25 -8.77
C SER A 162 16.14 -7.74 -8.85
N ARG A 163 15.90 -8.94 -9.40
CA ARG A 163 14.61 -9.61 -9.44
C ARG A 163 14.80 -11.08 -9.08
N HIS A 164 14.23 -11.50 -7.94
CA HIS A 164 14.21 -12.90 -7.54
C HIS A 164 12.93 -13.60 -8.02
N ARG A 165 12.95 -14.93 -8.09
CA ARG A 165 11.88 -15.73 -8.73
C ARG A 165 10.66 -15.97 -7.85
N ALA A 166 10.80 -15.95 -6.53
CA ALA A 166 9.72 -16.32 -5.61
C ALA A 166 9.75 -15.52 -4.31
N ALA A 167 8.85 -14.56 -4.17
CA ALA A 167 8.70 -13.82 -2.92
C ALA A 167 7.97 -14.63 -1.83
N ASP A 168 7.07 -15.53 -2.25
CA ASP A 168 6.06 -16.19 -1.39
C ASP A 168 6.00 -17.71 -1.60
N ALA A 169 7.16 -18.38 -1.59
CA ALA A 169 7.30 -19.81 -1.85
C ALA A 169 6.40 -20.74 -0.98
N TYR A 170 5.92 -20.28 0.17
CA TYR A 170 5.09 -21.05 1.11
C TYR A 170 3.60 -20.64 1.14
N ALA A 171 3.15 -19.82 0.19
CA ALA A 171 1.80 -19.26 0.18
C ALA A 171 0.70 -20.33 0.14
N ASP A 172 0.91 -21.41 -0.62
CA ASP A 172 -0.09 -22.47 -0.81
C ASP A 172 0.17 -23.72 0.06
N VAL A 173 1.21 -23.67 0.91
CA VAL A 173 1.61 -24.79 1.76
C VAL A 173 0.64 -24.92 2.95
N PRO A 174 0.08 -26.12 3.24
CA PRO A 174 -0.82 -26.33 4.38
C PRO A 174 -0.18 -25.97 5.74
N PRO A 175 -0.96 -25.56 6.76
CA PRO A 175 -0.44 -25.13 8.06
C PRO A 175 0.51 -26.13 8.73
N GLU A 176 0.18 -27.43 8.71
CA GLU A 176 1.02 -28.49 9.29
C GLU A 176 2.41 -28.57 8.65
N MET A 177 2.49 -28.30 7.35
CA MET A 177 3.74 -28.28 6.60
C MET A 177 4.52 -26.99 6.84
N ARG A 178 3.85 -25.86 7.12
CA ARG A 178 4.50 -24.63 7.58
C ARG A 178 5.10 -24.80 8.98
N ASP A 179 4.38 -25.48 9.89
CA ASP A 179 4.92 -25.85 11.21
C ASP A 179 6.16 -26.73 11.09
N LEU A 180 6.13 -27.71 10.18
CA LEU A 180 7.29 -28.55 9.89
C LEU A 180 8.45 -27.74 9.29
N ALA A 181 8.15 -26.78 8.41
CA ALA A 181 9.14 -25.89 7.83
C ALA A 181 9.78 -24.98 8.88
N LEU A 182 9.02 -24.45 9.84
CA LEU A 182 9.53 -23.62 10.95
C LEU A 182 10.38 -24.41 11.95
N ARG A 183 10.09 -25.70 12.14
CA ARG A 183 10.95 -26.62 12.91
C ARG A 183 12.27 -26.90 12.20
N THR A 184 12.33 -26.65 10.89
CA THR A 184 13.56 -26.78 10.11
C THR A 184 14.26 -25.42 10.04
N PRO A 185 15.48 -25.28 10.58
CA PRO A 185 16.11 -23.97 10.64
C PRO A 185 16.31 -23.31 9.25
N TYR A 186 15.89 -22.04 9.09
CA TYR A 186 16.01 -21.29 7.83
C TYR A 186 17.38 -20.58 7.70
N PRO A 187 17.88 -20.24 6.49
CA PRO A 187 19.03 -19.36 6.34
C PRO A 187 18.76 -17.96 6.89
N TRP A 188 19.62 -17.50 7.80
CA TRP A 188 19.47 -16.22 8.48
C TRP A 188 19.94 -15.01 7.64
N ALA A 189 20.53 -15.24 6.47
CA ALA A 189 21.06 -14.19 5.58
C ALA A 189 20.31 -14.12 4.22
N ARG A 190 19.01 -14.44 4.22
CA ARG A 190 18.18 -14.40 3.01
C ARG A 190 17.78 -12.95 2.69
N MET A 191 17.96 -12.54 1.43
CA MET A 191 17.50 -11.25 0.90
C MET A 191 16.78 -11.48 -0.42
N ILE A 192 15.54 -11.01 -0.52
CA ILE A 192 14.72 -11.14 -1.74
C ILE A 192 14.35 -9.77 -2.25
N PHE A 193 14.76 -9.48 -3.48
CA PHE A 193 14.38 -8.30 -4.26
C PHE A 193 13.25 -8.65 -5.20
N GLY A 194 12.14 -7.92 -5.10
CA GLY A 194 10.96 -8.02 -5.96
C GLY A 194 10.55 -6.66 -6.51
N ALA A 195 9.49 -6.65 -7.32
CA ALA A 195 8.91 -5.42 -7.85
C ALA A 195 8.41 -4.48 -6.75
N ASP A 196 7.89 -5.06 -5.65
CA ASP A 196 7.26 -4.33 -4.56
C ASP A 196 8.25 -3.93 -3.45
N GLY A 197 9.51 -4.37 -3.53
CA GLY A 197 10.54 -4.05 -2.55
C GLY A 197 11.40 -5.25 -2.15
N VAL A 198 11.94 -5.19 -0.94
CA VAL A 198 12.84 -6.16 -0.34
C VAL A 198 12.25 -6.82 0.89
N ARG A 199 12.41 -8.14 1.00
CA ARG A 199 12.13 -8.92 2.21
C ARG A 199 13.40 -9.57 2.71
N LEU A 200 13.62 -9.52 4.03
CA LEU A 200 14.84 -9.99 4.68
C LEU A 200 14.50 -11.11 5.67
N GLY A 201 15.32 -12.16 5.66
CA GLY A 201 15.19 -13.25 6.62
C GLY A 201 14.12 -14.27 6.26
N VAL A 202 13.38 -14.77 7.25
CA VAL A 202 12.35 -15.82 7.08
C VAL A 202 11.29 -15.44 6.02
N PRO A 203 10.81 -16.38 5.18
CA PRO A 203 9.76 -16.12 4.18
C PRO A 203 8.48 -15.54 4.78
N ALA A 204 7.84 -14.61 4.06
CA ALA A 204 6.65 -13.90 4.56
C ALA A 204 5.51 -14.82 5.03
N PRO A 205 5.12 -15.89 4.30
CA PRO A 205 4.08 -16.79 4.78
C PRO A 205 4.45 -17.51 6.10
N LEU A 206 5.74 -17.77 6.34
CA LEU A 206 6.22 -18.37 7.58
C LEU A 206 6.28 -17.35 8.73
N VAL A 207 6.68 -16.11 8.44
CA VAL A 207 6.59 -14.99 9.40
C VAL A 207 5.14 -14.77 9.83
N ARG A 208 4.22 -14.67 8.88
CA ARG A 208 2.79 -14.52 9.17
C ARG A 208 2.28 -15.67 10.02
N HIS A 209 2.65 -16.91 9.69
CA HIS A 209 2.25 -18.08 10.46
C HIS A 209 2.80 -18.08 11.89
N ALA A 210 4.08 -17.71 12.09
CA ALA A 210 4.73 -17.74 13.40
C ALA A 210 4.38 -16.54 14.30
N TYR A 211 4.24 -15.34 13.74
CA TYR A 211 4.22 -14.11 14.54
C TYR A 211 2.93 -13.29 14.42
N ALA A 212 2.02 -13.56 13.47
CA ALA A 212 0.86 -12.67 13.25
C ALA A 212 0.03 -12.45 14.52
N ASP A 213 -0.22 -13.50 15.30
CA ASP A 213 -0.98 -13.40 16.55
C ASP A 213 -0.24 -12.58 17.62
N THR A 214 1.08 -12.73 17.72
CA THR A 214 1.91 -11.94 18.64
C THR A 214 1.97 -10.48 18.21
N LEU A 215 2.14 -10.20 16.92
CA LEU A 215 2.21 -8.85 16.36
C LEU A 215 0.91 -8.06 16.55
N ARG A 216 -0.25 -8.73 16.67
CA ARG A 216 -1.52 -8.08 17.02
C ARG A 216 -1.50 -7.35 18.36
N ARG A 217 -0.54 -7.64 19.26
CA ARG A 217 -0.40 -6.93 20.54
C ARG A 217 -0.06 -5.46 20.37
N LEU A 218 0.65 -5.10 19.31
CA LEU A 218 0.93 -3.72 18.91
C LEU A 218 0.33 -3.46 17.53
N PRO A 219 -0.98 -3.20 17.44
CA PRO A 219 -1.68 -3.11 16.18
C PRO A 219 -1.44 -1.72 15.56
N ARG A 220 -0.21 -1.38 15.19
CA ARG A 220 0.13 -0.17 14.42
C ARG A 220 1.57 -0.21 13.93
N PRO A 221 1.89 0.53 12.86
CA PRO A 221 3.28 0.82 12.54
C PRO A 221 3.99 1.43 13.75
N LEU A 222 5.28 1.16 13.84
CA LEU A 222 6.14 1.78 14.83
C LEU A 222 6.34 3.25 14.50
N ARG A 223 6.30 4.07 15.53
CA ARG A 223 6.57 5.50 15.50
C ARG A 223 8.01 5.74 15.94
N PRO A 224 8.61 6.88 15.56
CA PRO A 224 9.92 7.28 16.08
C PRO A 224 9.98 7.28 17.62
N ALA A 225 8.88 7.63 18.30
CA ALA A 225 8.80 7.64 19.76
C ALA A 225 8.80 6.24 20.41
N ASP A 226 8.52 5.18 19.64
CA ASP A 226 8.58 3.80 20.14
C ASP A 226 10.02 3.26 20.15
N VAL A 227 10.92 3.90 19.40
CA VAL A 227 12.31 3.47 19.26
C VAL A 227 13.04 3.81 20.54
N THR A 228 13.27 2.79 21.35
CA THR A 228 14.06 2.85 22.58
C THR A 228 15.35 2.05 22.43
N GLY A 229 16.30 2.25 23.34
CA GLY A 229 17.58 1.54 23.35
C GLY A 229 18.77 2.41 22.98
N ALA A 230 19.85 1.77 22.55
CA ALA A 230 21.10 2.43 22.23
C ALA A 230 20.98 3.38 21.03
N PRO A 231 21.87 4.38 20.86
CA PRO A 231 21.84 5.30 19.73
C PRO A 231 21.78 4.56 18.38
N ALA A 232 20.95 5.07 17.48
CA ALA A 232 20.85 4.53 16.13
C ALA A 232 22.21 4.63 15.43
N ARG A 233 22.61 3.56 14.75
CA ARG A 233 23.75 3.55 13.82
C ARG A 233 23.26 3.46 12.38
N ASP A 234 23.89 4.20 11.48
CA ASP A 234 23.60 4.12 10.05
C ASP A 234 24.31 2.92 9.43
N LEU A 235 23.62 2.23 8.53
CA LEU A 235 24.10 1.06 7.80
C LEU A 235 24.08 1.33 6.30
N ALA A 236 25.08 0.82 5.57
CA ALA A 236 25.23 1.10 4.15
C ALA A 236 24.24 0.28 3.28
N GLY A 237 23.82 -0.89 3.75
CA GLY A 237 22.94 -1.78 2.98
C GLY A 237 22.25 -2.84 3.81
N TYR A 238 21.41 -3.64 3.16
CA TYR A 238 20.68 -4.72 3.82
C TYR A 238 21.59 -5.88 4.28
N GLY A 239 22.72 -6.10 3.61
CA GLY A 239 23.74 -7.03 4.09
C GLY A 239 24.33 -6.63 5.44
N ASP A 240 24.60 -5.35 5.63
CA ASP A 240 25.12 -4.83 6.90
C ASP A 240 24.06 -4.91 8.01
N LEU A 241 22.77 -4.78 7.68
CA LEU A 241 21.66 -5.02 8.61
C LEU A 241 21.60 -6.49 9.05
N LEU A 242 21.78 -7.43 8.13
CA LEU A 242 21.83 -8.85 8.48
C LEU A 242 23.07 -9.18 9.32
N ALA A 243 24.22 -8.56 9.04
CA ALA A 243 25.42 -8.69 9.86
C ALA A 243 25.20 -8.12 11.28
N ALA A 244 24.51 -6.99 11.38
CA ALA A 244 24.11 -6.39 12.65
C ALA A 244 23.18 -7.29 13.49
N MET A 245 22.41 -8.15 12.84
CA MET A 245 21.47 -9.11 13.46
C MET A 245 22.07 -10.51 13.67
N ALA A 246 23.36 -10.72 13.40
CA ALA A 246 23.97 -12.06 13.35
C ALA A 246 23.94 -12.83 14.68
N ALA A 247 23.91 -12.14 15.82
CA ALA A 247 23.92 -12.81 17.12
C ALA A 247 22.52 -13.32 17.50
N PRO A 248 22.36 -14.60 17.88
CA PRO A 248 21.07 -15.13 18.35
C PRO A 248 20.52 -14.33 19.53
N GLY A 249 19.20 -14.12 19.55
CA GLY A 249 18.52 -13.30 20.56
C GLY A 249 18.60 -11.79 20.31
N THR A 250 19.35 -11.35 19.29
CA THR A 250 19.40 -9.93 18.91
C THR A 250 18.03 -9.44 18.48
N ARG A 251 17.68 -8.25 18.95
CA ARG A 251 16.49 -7.53 18.53
C ARG A 251 16.84 -6.08 18.29
N ALA A 252 16.19 -5.48 17.32
CA ALA A 252 16.43 -4.11 16.97
C ALA A 252 15.20 -3.46 16.36
N PHE A 253 15.10 -2.16 16.54
CA PHE A 253 14.33 -1.31 15.65
C PHE A 253 15.17 -1.02 14.40
N VAL A 254 14.54 -1.18 13.24
CA VAL A 254 15.14 -0.84 11.95
C VAL A 254 14.31 0.25 11.32
N THR A 255 14.91 1.42 11.15
CA THR A 255 14.27 2.56 10.50
C THR A 255 14.84 2.72 9.09
N VAL A 256 13.97 2.68 8.09
CA VAL A 256 14.35 2.77 6.68
C VAL A 256 13.70 4.01 6.06
N THR A 257 14.51 4.84 5.40
CA THR A 257 14.04 6.00 4.65
C THR A 257 14.06 5.68 3.16
N ALA A 258 12.90 5.77 2.52
CA ALA A 258 12.74 5.58 1.08
C ALA A 258 13.18 6.84 0.30
N PRO A 259 13.53 6.71 -0.99
CA PRO A 259 13.91 7.85 -1.85
C PRO A 259 12.84 8.95 -1.97
N SER A 260 11.58 8.60 -1.73
CA SER A 260 10.45 9.54 -1.70
C SER A 260 10.39 10.38 -0.42
N GLY A 261 11.33 10.20 0.51
CA GLY A 261 11.37 10.84 1.83
C GLY A 261 10.54 10.13 2.91
N GLY A 262 9.79 9.08 2.56
CA GLY A 262 9.03 8.29 3.53
C GLY A 262 9.93 7.51 4.48
N THR A 263 9.74 7.65 5.79
CA THR A 263 10.48 6.87 6.81
C THR A 263 9.56 5.86 7.47
N ARG A 264 10.02 4.61 7.60
CA ARG A 264 9.29 3.52 8.26
C ARG A 264 10.18 2.80 9.26
N THR A 265 9.65 2.52 10.44
CA THR A 265 10.32 1.72 11.47
C THR A 265 9.67 0.34 11.55
N VAL A 266 10.49 -0.72 11.60
CA VAL A 266 10.07 -2.12 11.72
C VAL A 266 10.91 -2.82 12.79
N LEU A 267 10.53 -4.05 13.17
CA LEU A 267 11.28 -4.86 14.12
C LEU A 267 12.15 -5.87 13.37
N ALA A 268 13.41 -5.97 13.75
CA ALA A 268 14.27 -7.09 13.37
C ALA A 268 14.48 -7.99 14.59
N LEU A 269 14.34 -9.29 14.38
CA LEU A 269 14.40 -10.31 15.41
C LEU A 269 15.35 -11.42 14.95
N HIS A 270 16.16 -11.96 15.85
CA HIS A 270 16.88 -13.21 15.64
C HIS A 270 16.48 -14.21 16.73
N ASP A 271 15.69 -15.21 16.35
CA ASP A 271 15.20 -16.26 17.25
C ASP A 271 15.52 -17.67 16.70
N GLU A 272 14.81 -18.68 17.21
CA GLU A 272 14.99 -20.08 16.81
C GLU A 272 14.66 -20.36 15.33
N HIS A 273 13.86 -19.50 14.69
CA HIS A 273 13.52 -19.61 13.26
C HIS A 273 14.55 -18.91 12.36
N GLY A 274 15.37 -18.04 12.94
CA GLY A 274 16.41 -17.26 12.27
C GLY A 274 16.17 -15.76 12.37
N VAL A 275 16.72 -15.00 11.43
CA VAL A 275 16.47 -13.56 11.35
C VAL A 275 15.14 -13.32 10.65
N SER A 276 14.26 -12.52 11.25
CA SER A 276 12.97 -12.09 10.70
C SER A 276 12.87 -10.58 10.83
N VAL A 277 12.50 -9.89 9.76
CA VAL A 277 12.11 -8.48 9.82
C VAL A 277 10.60 -8.39 9.69
N VAL A 278 9.95 -7.91 10.74
CA VAL A 278 8.50 -7.96 10.92
C VAL A 278 7.92 -6.56 11.13
N ASP A 279 6.70 -6.35 10.66
CA ASP A 279 5.98 -5.10 10.85
C ASP A 279 4.74 -5.32 11.73
N PRO A 280 4.74 -4.79 12.96
CA PRO A 280 3.55 -4.81 13.83
C PRO A 280 2.31 -4.15 13.19
N GLY A 281 2.50 -3.18 12.31
CA GLY A 281 1.42 -2.52 11.58
C GLY A 281 0.63 -3.46 10.66
N THR A 282 1.33 -4.33 9.94
CA THR A 282 0.72 -5.29 9.01
C THR A 282 0.45 -6.65 9.67
N GLY A 283 1.14 -6.99 10.75
CA GLY A 283 1.12 -8.33 11.34
C GLY A 283 1.85 -9.37 10.47
N ASP A 284 2.80 -8.93 9.63
CA ASP A 284 3.49 -9.76 8.64
C ASP A 284 4.98 -9.38 8.52
N ALA A 285 5.71 -10.06 7.63
CA ALA A 285 7.05 -9.68 7.23
C ALA A 285 7.07 -8.26 6.66
N ALA A 286 8.08 -7.48 7.05
CA ALA A 286 8.28 -6.14 6.56
C ALA A 286 8.69 -6.18 5.07
N LEU A 287 7.99 -5.39 4.27
CA LEU A 287 8.37 -5.07 2.90
C LEU A 287 9.11 -3.73 2.89
N LEU A 288 10.41 -3.75 2.62
CA LEU A 288 11.29 -2.58 2.64
C LEU A 288 11.52 -2.04 1.23
N PRO A 289 11.89 -0.76 1.03
CA PRO A 289 12.27 -0.25 -0.28
C PRO A 289 13.40 -1.06 -0.92
N ALA A 290 13.41 -1.27 -2.23
CA ALA A 290 14.53 -1.97 -2.86
C ALA A 290 15.85 -1.17 -2.80
N ALA A 291 15.75 0.16 -2.84
CA ALA A 291 16.87 1.09 -2.78
C ALA A 291 16.55 2.25 -1.80
N PRO A 292 16.72 2.07 -0.48
CA PRO A 292 16.49 3.13 0.50
C PRO A 292 17.62 4.18 0.53
N ASP A 293 17.29 5.43 0.84
CA ASP A 293 18.29 6.49 1.05
C ASP A 293 19.08 6.27 2.35
N ARG A 294 18.44 5.67 3.36
CA ARG A 294 19.03 5.44 4.69
C ARG A 294 18.47 4.21 5.37
N ILE A 295 19.33 3.46 6.05
CA ILE A 295 18.97 2.38 6.97
C ILE A 295 19.61 2.69 8.32
N ALA A 296 18.79 2.88 9.35
CA ALA A 296 19.22 3.12 10.72
C ALA A 296 18.85 1.93 11.62
N PHE A 297 19.81 1.45 12.40
CA PHE A 297 19.69 0.31 13.30
C PHE A 297 19.81 0.75 14.75
N THR A 298 18.79 0.43 15.55
CA THR A 298 18.74 0.74 16.99
C THR A 298 18.56 -0.58 17.76
N PRO A 299 19.61 -1.13 18.38
CA PRO A 299 19.48 -2.36 19.15
C PRO A 299 18.58 -2.15 20.38
N ALA A 300 17.70 -3.13 20.64
CA ALA A 300 16.84 -3.16 21.81
C ALA A 300 17.55 -3.89 22.97
N GLU A 301 17.44 -3.35 24.18
CA GLU A 301 18.05 -3.96 25.39
C GLU A 301 17.11 -5.01 26.03
N GLY A 302 17.68 -6.09 26.57
CA GLY A 302 16.98 -7.00 27.50
C GLY A 302 16.41 -8.30 26.91
N ALA A 303 15.92 -9.16 27.82
CA ALA A 303 15.47 -10.53 27.58
C ALA A 303 13.96 -10.74 27.80
N ALA A 304 13.12 -9.73 27.54
CA ALA A 304 11.68 -9.94 27.39
C ALA A 304 11.44 -10.83 26.15
N ASP A 305 10.37 -11.61 26.03
CA ASP A 305 10.00 -12.22 24.73
C ASP A 305 9.39 -11.16 23.78
N LEU A 306 9.10 -11.50 22.52
CA LEU A 306 8.52 -10.54 21.57
C LEU A 306 7.18 -10.00 22.07
N ALA A 307 6.34 -10.83 22.68
CA ALA A 307 5.03 -10.43 23.15
C ALA A 307 5.14 -9.39 24.27
N SER A 308 5.98 -9.65 25.26
CA SER A 308 6.27 -8.70 26.34
C SER A 308 6.88 -7.39 25.81
N TRP A 309 7.80 -7.47 24.84
CA TRP A 309 8.39 -6.26 24.25
C TRP A 309 7.35 -5.40 23.51
N LEU A 310 6.43 -6.02 22.77
CA LEU A 310 5.33 -5.31 22.11
C LEU A 310 4.36 -4.69 23.12
N ASP A 311 4.07 -5.38 24.22
CA ASP A 311 3.22 -4.84 25.30
C ASP A 311 3.89 -3.63 25.98
N GLU A 312 5.21 -3.68 26.19
CA GLU A 312 5.99 -2.55 26.71
C GLU A 312 5.98 -1.35 25.75
N ILE A 313 6.22 -1.57 24.46
CA ILE A 313 6.13 -0.51 23.44
C ILE A 313 4.72 0.09 23.43
N ARG A 314 3.69 -0.74 23.51
CA ARG A 314 2.29 -0.29 23.58
C ARG A 314 2.02 0.54 24.83
N ALA A 315 2.56 0.14 25.99
CA ALA A 315 2.36 0.82 27.26
C ALA A 315 3.17 2.13 27.37
N ALA A 316 4.37 2.17 26.78
CA ALA A 316 5.25 3.34 26.77
C ALA A 316 4.83 4.39 25.75
N GLY A 317 4.25 3.95 24.62
CA GLY A 317 3.72 4.87 23.63
C GLY A 317 2.48 5.59 24.19
N PRO A 318 2.37 6.93 24.07
CA PRO A 318 1.11 7.58 24.31
C PRO A 318 0.09 6.95 23.35
N ALA A 319 -1.01 6.42 23.89
CA ALA A 319 -2.21 6.23 23.11
C ALA A 319 -2.56 7.62 22.58
N ALA A 320 -2.17 7.89 21.34
CA ALA A 320 -2.62 9.09 20.66
C ALA A 320 -4.14 8.99 20.75
N PRO A 321 -4.83 9.98 21.37
CA PRO A 321 -6.27 9.92 21.46
C PRO A 321 -6.77 9.74 20.03
N ALA A 322 -7.66 8.76 19.82
CA ALA A 322 -8.24 8.54 18.51
C ALA A 322 -8.79 9.88 18.02
N ARG A 323 -8.38 10.30 16.81
CA ARG A 323 -8.88 11.54 16.24
C ARG A 323 -10.40 11.42 16.16
N PRO A 324 -11.13 12.49 16.51
CA PRO A 324 -12.59 12.46 16.44
C PRO A 324 -13.00 12.07 15.02
N ILE A 325 -13.89 11.09 14.90
CA ILE A 325 -14.50 10.75 13.62
C ILE A 325 -15.57 11.80 13.34
N HIS A 326 -15.28 12.62 12.34
CA HIS A 326 -16.20 13.63 11.85
C HIS A 326 -17.18 13.01 10.85
N ARG A 327 -18.46 13.38 11.00
CA ARG A 327 -19.55 12.88 10.16
C ARG A 327 -20.08 14.01 9.30
N THR A 328 -20.29 13.74 8.02
CA THR A 328 -21.08 14.63 7.16
C THR A 328 -22.57 14.35 7.38
N PRO A 329 -23.49 15.23 6.92
CA PRO A 329 -24.93 14.95 6.99
C PRO A 329 -25.38 13.65 6.29
N ALA A 330 -24.52 13.05 5.43
CA ALA A 330 -24.78 11.78 4.75
C ALA A 330 -24.28 10.54 5.54
N ILE A 331 -23.68 10.74 6.71
CA ILE A 331 -23.18 9.69 7.61
C ILE A 331 -23.94 9.78 8.93
N HIS A 332 -24.71 8.75 9.25
CA HIS A 332 -25.55 8.72 10.45
C HIS A 332 -24.95 7.82 11.53
N ALA A 333 -24.92 8.29 12.76
CA ALA A 333 -24.51 7.48 13.90
C ALA A 333 -25.70 6.67 14.43
N LEU A 334 -25.61 5.34 14.39
CA LEU A 334 -26.52 4.44 15.10
C LEU A 334 -25.92 4.14 16.48
N PRO A 335 -26.48 4.68 17.57
CA PRO A 335 -25.91 4.51 18.91
C PRO A 335 -25.97 3.04 19.36
N ILE A 336 -24.90 2.58 19.99
CA ILE A 336 -24.84 1.28 20.69
C ILE A 336 -25.15 1.55 22.16
N VAL A 337 -26.34 1.14 22.59
CA VAL A 337 -26.90 1.42 23.92
C VAL A 337 -25.90 0.98 25.00
N GLY A 338 -25.66 1.85 25.99
CA GLY A 338 -24.83 1.53 27.16
C GLY A 338 -23.31 1.59 26.97
N THR A 339 -22.81 1.81 25.74
CA THR A 339 -21.36 1.82 25.45
C THR A 339 -20.79 3.21 25.11
N GLY A 340 -21.65 4.17 24.78
CA GLY A 340 -21.22 5.49 24.26
C GLY A 340 -20.62 5.44 22.85
N ARG A 341 -20.59 4.26 22.21
CA ARG A 341 -20.11 4.05 20.82
C ARG A 341 -21.28 4.06 19.83
N SER A 342 -20.97 4.15 18.54
CA SER A 342 -21.96 4.10 17.48
C SER A 342 -21.45 3.34 16.25
N VAL A 343 -22.38 2.76 15.50
CA VAL A 343 -22.14 2.25 14.15
C VAL A 343 -22.35 3.39 13.16
N ASP A 344 -21.38 3.66 12.29
CA ASP A 344 -21.50 4.71 11.28
C ASP A 344 -22.20 4.17 10.04
N VAL A 345 -23.30 4.79 9.63
CA VAL A 345 -24.12 4.37 8.50
C VAL A 345 -23.94 5.36 7.36
N VAL A 346 -23.37 4.91 6.25
CA VAL A 346 -23.23 5.69 5.01
C VAL A 346 -24.43 5.40 4.11
N GLY A 347 -25.30 6.38 3.92
CA GLY A 347 -26.53 6.24 3.12
C GLY A 347 -27.73 6.89 3.77
N ALA A 348 -28.91 6.83 3.12
CA ALA A 348 -30.09 7.53 3.64
C ALA A 348 -30.52 6.99 5.03
N PRO A 349 -31.01 7.85 5.94
CA PRO A 349 -31.33 7.46 7.31
C PRO A 349 -32.49 6.46 7.42
N GLY A 350 -33.22 6.17 6.33
CA GLY A 350 -34.28 5.16 6.24
C GLY A 350 -33.90 3.90 5.44
N ALA A 351 -32.68 3.78 4.93
CA ALA A 351 -32.28 2.68 4.05
C ALA A 351 -32.14 1.33 4.77
N LEU A 352 -31.91 1.34 6.10
CA LEU A 352 -31.82 0.14 6.93
C LEU A 352 -33.14 -0.11 7.67
N SER A 353 -33.60 -1.37 7.69
CA SER A 353 -34.76 -1.78 8.49
C SER A 353 -34.47 -1.72 9.99
N GLU A 354 -35.49 -1.47 10.82
CA GLU A 354 -35.35 -1.47 12.29
C GLU A 354 -34.72 -2.77 12.80
N ARG A 355 -35.19 -3.92 12.29
CA ARG A 355 -34.63 -5.22 12.63
C ARG A 355 -33.11 -5.30 12.38
N PHE A 356 -32.66 -4.87 11.20
CA PHE A 356 -31.23 -4.92 10.87
C PHE A 356 -30.42 -3.95 11.74
N ARG A 357 -30.97 -2.77 12.08
CA ARG A 357 -30.32 -1.83 13.01
C ARG A 357 -30.10 -2.46 14.39
N SER A 358 -31.10 -3.15 14.93
CA SER A 358 -30.96 -3.86 16.20
C SER A 358 -29.94 -5.00 16.11
N GLU A 359 -29.96 -5.78 15.03
CA GLU A 359 -29.02 -6.88 14.81
C GLU A 359 -27.57 -6.38 14.70
N ILE A 360 -27.29 -5.34 13.93
CA ILE A 360 -25.93 -4.80 13.78
C ILE A 360 -25.43 -4.12 15.04
N ALA A 361 -26.28 -3.36 15.76
CA ALA A 361 -25.89 -2.72 17.01
C ALA A 361 -25.52 -3.76 18.07
N ALA A 362 -26.30 -4.85 18.19
CA ALA A 362 -25.99 -5.96 19.10
C ALA A 362 -24.70 -6.70 18.69
N ALA A 363 -24.49 -6.93 17.40
CA ALA A 363 -23.25 -7.55 16.92
C ALA A 363 -22.02 -6.66 17.21
N ALA A 364 -22.13 -5.35 16.98
CA ALA A 364 -21.07 -4.36 17.20
C ALA A 364 -20.74 -4.14 18.68
N GLU A 365 -21.68 -4.38 19.61
CA GLU A 365 -21.45 -4.29 21.05
C GLU A 365 -20.29 -5.20 21.49
N GLY A 366 -20.19 -6.42 20.92
CA GLY A 366 -19.18 -7.42 21.27
C GLY A 366 -17.82 -7.31 20.56
N VAL A 367 -17.55 -6.18 19.91
CA VAL A 367 -16.30 -5.91 19.19
C VAL A 367 -15.82 -4.50 19.51
N ASP A 368 -14.51 -4.31 19.71
CA ASP A 368 -13.93 -3.00 20.05
C ASP A 368 -13.68 -2.10 18.83
N ALA A 369 -13.58 -2.70 17.64
CA ALA A 369 -13.33 -2.02 16.37
C ALA A 369 -14.53 -1.15 15.88
N PRO A 370 -14.27 -0.06 15.13
CA PRO A 370 -15.32 0.71 14.47
C PRO A 370 -16.10 -0.14 13.47
N VAL A 371 -17.40 0.05 13.39
CA VAL A 371 -18.26 -0.63 12.41
C VAL A 371 -18.90 0.41 11.50
N VAL A 372 -18.70 0.25 10.19
CA VAL A 372 -19.25 1.11 9.15
C VAL A 372 -20.23 0.31 8.30
N VAL A 373 -21.48 0.75 8.20
CA VAL A 373 -22.50 0.10 7.38
C VAL A 373 -22.74 0.91 6.11
N VAL A 374 -22.65 0.25 4.96
CA VAL A 374 -23.02 0.85 3.67
C VAL A 374 -24.49 0.54 3.39
N ALA A 375 -25.33 1.58 3.46
CA ALA A 375 -26.77 1.49 3.23
C ALA A 375 -27.11 2.02 1.82
N THR A 376 -27.47 1.13 0.90
CA THR A 376 -27.88 1.52 -0.46
C THR A 376 -29.35 1.95 -0.51
N ASP A 377 -29.67 3.07 -1.16
CA ASP A 377 -31.03 3.66 -1.20
C ASP A 377 -32.12 2.74 -1.80
N ARG A 378 -31.73 1.78 -2.64
CA ARG A 378 -32.56 0.64 -3.08
C ARG A 378 -31.70 -0.60 -3.15
N ARG A 379 -32.21 -1.77 -2.74
CA ARG A 379 -31.51 -3.08 -2.77
C ARG A 379 -30.97 -3.52 -4.16
N LEU A 380 -31.14 -2.72 -5.21
CA LEU A 380 -30.72 -2.98 -6.59
C LEU A 380 -29.94 -1.81 -7.23
N ARG A 381 -29.87 -0.63 -6.60
CA ARG A 381 -29.00 0.47 -7.05
C ARG A 381 -27.77 0.49 -6.15
N GLY A 382 -26.58 0.50 -6.76
CA GLY A 382 -25.34 0.75 -6.03
C GLY A 382 -25.32 2.16 -5.42
N PRO A 383 -24.37 2.45 -4.51
CA PRO A 383 -24.20 3.77 -3.92
C PRO A 383 -23.95 4.83 -5.00
N SER A 384 -24.45 6.05 -4.77
CA SER A 384 -24.13 7.21 -5.59
C SER A 384 -22.66 7.60 -5.48
N THR A 385 -22.14 8.39 -6.43
CA THR A 385 -20.79 8.96 -6.39
C THR A 385 -20.54 9.70 -5.07
N ARG A 386 -21.49 10.54 -4.65
CA ARG A 386 -21.47 11.19 -3.34
C ARG A 386 -21.38 10.21 -2.15
N GLN A 387 -22.11 9.10 -2.17
CA GLN A 387 -22.04 8.08 -1.10
C GLN A 387 -20.68 7.38 -1.09
N LEU A 388 -20.10 7.09 -2.26
CA LEU A 388 -18.75 6.55 -2.38
C LEU A 388 -17.71 7.54 -1.85
N ALA A 389 -17.80 8.83 -2.18
CA ALA A 389 -16.90 9.87 -1.65
C ALA A 389 -17.01 10.02 -0.12
N ASN A 390 -18.22 9.98 0.43
CA ASN A 390 -18.42 10.01 1.89
C ASN A 390 -17.90 8.74 2.58
N LEU A 391 -18.11 7.57 1.98
CA LEU A 391 -17.52 6.32 2.45
C LEU A 391 -16.00 6.43 2.46
N GLU A 392 -15.40 6.79 1.34
CA GLU A 392 -13.94 6.92 1.23
C GLU A 392 -13.35 7.93 2.21
N TRP A 393 -13.99 9.08 2.41
CA TRP A 393 -13.55 10.06 3.39
C TRP A 393 -13.64 9.54 4.84
N LEU A 394 -14.67 8.76 5.18
CA LEU A 394 -14.78 8.09 6.47
C LEU A 394 -13.69 7.00 6.63
N LEU A 395 -13.46 6.21 5.59
CA LEU A 395 -12.39 5.20 5.55
C LEU A 395 -11.01 5.85 5.68
N PHE A 396 -10.79 7.01 5.06
CA PHE A 396 -9.59 7.81 5.25
C PHE A 396 -9.39 8.21 6.71
N GLN A 397 -10.42 8.75 7.39
CA GLN A 397 -10.32 9.09 8.81
C GLN A 397 -9.98 7.87 9.68
N HIS A 398 -10.64 6.74 9.43
CA HIS A 398 -10.33 5.49 10.13
C HIS A 398 -8.93 4.98 9.81
N ARG A 399 -8.43 5.15 8.59
CA ARG A 399 -7.04 4.84 8.22
C ARG A 399 -6.06 5.70 9.01
N GLN A 400 -6.34 6.99 9.19
CA GLN A 400 -5.49 7.87 10.01
C GLN A 400 -5.51 7.45 11.48
N ASN A 401 -6.66 7.03 12.00
CA ASN A 401 -6.76 6.47 13.36
C ASN A 401 -6.04 5.12 13.48
N GLN A 402 -6.12 4.25 12.47
CA GLN A 402 -5.38 2.98 12.41
C GLN A 402 -3.86 3.22 12.41
N LEU A 403 -3.38 4.17 11.62
CA LEU A 403 -1.98 4.62 11.62
C LEU A 403 -1.57 5.16 13.01
N ALA A 404 -2.52 5.77 13.73
CA ALA A 404 -2.36 6.24 15.09
C ALA A 404 -2.67 5.18 16.17
N GLY A 405 -2.78 3.88 15.85
CA GLY A 405 -2.98 2.83 16.87
C GLY A 405 -4.40 2.40 17.16
N GLY A 406 -5.38 2.99 16.47
CA GLY A 406 -6.77 2.56 16.52
C GLY A 406 -7.01 1.25 15.76
N ASP A 407 -8.18 0.67 16.00
CA ASP A 407 -8.64 -0.50 15.27
C ASP A 407 -9.06 -0.14 13.84
N ALA A 408 -8.86 -1.08 12.91
CA ALA A 408 -9.36 -0.94 11.55
C ALA A 408 -10.90 -1.03 11.54
N PRO A 409 -11.59 -0.25 10.70
CA PRO A 409 -13.03 -0.32 10.59
C PRO A 409 -13.45 -1.63 9.92
N ILE A 410 -14.54 -2.23 10.41
CA ILE A 410 -15.20 -3.36 9.75
C ILE A 410 -16.33 -2.81 8.91
N VAL A 411 -16.25 -3.01 7.59
CA VAL A 411 -17.26 -2.50 6.66
C VAL A 411 -18.31 -3.56 6.39
N VAL A 412 -19.55 -3.26 6.74
CA VAL A 412 -20.69 -4.16 6.62
C VAL A 412 -21.57 -3.73 5.45
N ILE A 413 -21.84 -4.67 4.54
CA ILE A 413 -22.70 -4.43 3.37
C ILE A 413 -23.87 -5.42 3.41
N HIS A 414 -25.08 -4.88 3.48
CA HIS A 414 -26.31 -5.66 3.42
C HIS A 414 -26.73 -5.87 1.95
N GLY A 415 -26.23 -6.96 1.34
CA GLY A 415 -26.47 -7.33 -0.05
C GLY A 415 -25.17 -7.57 -0.83
N ASP A 416 -25.27 -7.62 -2.16
CA ASP A 416 -24.09 -7.70 -3.03
C ASP A 416 -23.26 -6.43 -2.88
N ALA A 417 -21.97 -6.61 -2.61
CA ALA A 417 -21.01 -5.53 -2.56
C ALA A 417 -20.86 -4.91 -3.97
N PRO A 418 -21.26 -3.64 -4.18
CA PRO A 418 -21.15 -3.02 -5.50
C PRO A 418 -19.67 -2.85 -5.89
N PRO A 419 -19.31 -2.94 -7.18
CA PRO A 419 -17.91 -2.84 -7.63
C PRO A 419 -17.17 -1.60 -7.13
N GLY A 420 -17.87 -0.46 -7.02
CA GLY A 420 -17.31 0.76 -6.46
C GLY A 420 -16.91 0.61 -4.99
N VAL A 421 -17.73 -0.06 -4.17
CA VAL A 421 -17.42 -0.31 -2.75
C VAL A 421 -16.28 -1.31 -2.63
N THR A 422 -16.30 -2.41 -3.38
CA THR A 422 -15.20 -3.38 -3.35
C THR A 422 -13.87 -2.77 -3.79
N GLY A 423 -13.90 -1.86 -4.80
CA GLY A 423 -12.72 -1.12 -5.23
C GLY A 423 -12.20 -0.17 -4.15
N LEU A 424 -13.08 0.54 -3.44
CA LEU A 424 -12.70 1.38 -2.30
C LEU A 424 -12.07 0.56 -1.17
N LEU A 425 -12.71 -0.54 -0.76
CA LEU A 425 -12.20 -1.38 0.33
C LEU A 425 -10.88 -2.05 -0.02
N GLY A 426 -10.70 -2.47 -1.28
CA GLY A 426 -9.42 -2.96 -1.78
C GLY A 426 -8.33 -1.89 -1.74
N GLY A 427 -8.62 -0.64 -2.11
CA GLY A 427 -7.63 0.45 -2.07
C GLY A 427 -7.20 0.86 -0.66
N TYR A 428 -8.07 0.70 0.35
CA TYR A 428 -7.74 0.97 1.76
C TYR A 428 -7.32 -0.28 2.54
N ASP A 429 -7.30 -1.43 1.87
CA ASP A 429 -7.07 -2.75 2.43
C ASP A 429 -8.02 -3.14 3.59
N PHE A 430 -9.24 -2.60 3.66
CA PHE A 430 -10.18 -2.89 4.75
C PHE A 430 -10.99 -4.17 4.56
N ALA A 431 -11.21 -4.89 5.67
CA ALA A 431 -12.05 -6.08 5.71
C ALA A 431 -13.54 -5.74 5.49
N MET A 432 -14.24 -6.68 4.86
CA MET A 432 -15.65 -6.54 4.51
C MET A 432 -16.46 -7.71 5.08
N VAL A 433 -17.61 -7.40 5.65
CA VAL A 433 -18.65 -8.38 5.99
C VAL A 433 -19.84 -8.13 5.08
N HIS A 434 -20.16 -9.08 4.22
CA HIS A 434 -21.22 -8.92 3.24
C HIS A 434 -22.15 -10.14 3.19
N GLN A 435 -23.38 -9.92 2.74
CA GLN A 435 -24.36 -10.97 2.51
C GLN A 435 -24.59 -11.09 0.99
N PRO A 436 -23.83 -11.92 0.26
CA PRO A 436 -23.98 -12.06 -1.19
C PRO A 436 -25.35 -12.65 -1.51
N ARG A 437 -25.93 -12.23 -2.64
CA ARG A 437 -27.07 -12.91 -3.24
C ARG A 437 -26.55 -14.12 -4.00
N THR A 438 -27.13 -15.29 -3.75
CA THR A 438 -26.89 -16.44 -4.61
C THR A 438 -27.49 -16.16 -6.00
N SER A 439 -26.63 -15.97 -6.99
CA SER A 439 -27.00 -15.88 -8.41
C SER A 439 -27.37 -17.27 -8.93
N GLY A 440 -28.62 -17.70 -8.67
CA GLY A 440 -29.12 -18.96 -9.21
C GLY A 440 -30.56 -19.26 -8.81
N GLY A 441 -31.50 -18.99 -9.71
CA GLY A 441 -32.84 -19.57 -9.70
C GLY A 441 -33.94 -18.70 -9.09
N GLN A 442 -35.09 -18.67 -9.77
CA GLN A 442 -36.36 -18.07 -9.32
C GLN A 442 -36.99 -18.83 -8.12
N GLY A 443 -36.21 -19.12 -7.09
CA GLY A 443 -36.65 -19.74 -5.84
C GLY A 443 -36.77 -18.72 -4.71
N LEU A 444 -37.70 -18.95 -3.78
CA LEU A 444 -37.86 -18.15 -2.56
C LEU A 444 -36.51 -18.08 -1.81
N ASN A 445 -35.95 -16.87 -1.76
CA ASN A 445 -34.58 -16.57 -1.38
C ASN A 445 -34.39 -16.63 0.16
N LEU A 446 -34.28 -17.83 0.73
CA LEU A 446 -34.30 -18.09 2.17
C LEU A 446 -32.92 -18.36 2.83
N ASP A 447 -31.82 -18.43 2.07
CA ASP A 447 -30.50 -18.88 2.58
C ASP A 447 -29.31 -17.96 2.23
N ASN A 448 -29.49 -16.62 2.18
CA ASN A 448 -28.32 -15.73 2.03
C ASN A 448 -27.50 -15.72 3.33
N LEU A 449 -26.27 -16.24 3.29
CA LEU A 449 -25.36 -16.29 4.44
C LEU A 449 -24.43 -15.06 4.45
N TRP A 450 -24.16 -14.53 5.63
CA TRP A 450 -23.13 -13.51 5.84
C TRP A 450 -21.74 -14.13 5.74
N SER A 451 -20.85 -13.49 4.99
CA SER A 451 -19.45 -13.89 4.83
C SER A 451 -18.53 -12.72 5.20
N ALA A 452 -17.40 -13.03 5.85
CA ALA A 452 -16.33 -12.08 6.12
C ALA A 452 -15.19 -12.31 5.13
N ARG A 453 -14.71 -11.23 4.51
CA ARG A 453 -13.57 -11.23 3.59
C ARG A 453 -12.50 -10.24 4.03
N ASP A 454 -11.24 -10.60 3.82
CA ASP A 454 -10.14 -9.66 3.88
C ASP A 454 -10.09 -8.77 2.61
N ALA A 455 -9.14 -7.84 2.57
CA ALA A 455 -8.94 -6.97 1.42
C ALA A 455 -8.51 -7.67 0.12
N ALA A 456 -7.83 -8.80 0.24
CA ALA A 456 -7.48 -9.65 -0.90
C ALA A 456 -8.69 -10.44 -1.41
N GLY A 457 -9.85 -10.35 -0.75
CA GLY A 457 -11.08 -11.03 -1.11
C GLY A 457 -11.17 -12.47 -0.61
N ASN A 458 -10.22 -12.92 0.22
CA ASN A 458 -10.24 -14.25 0.81
C ASN A 458 -11.28 -14.31 1.92
N THR A 459 -11.98 -15.43 2.02
CA THR A 459 -12.94 -15.67 3.10
C THR A 459 -12.21 -15.97 4.40
N VAL A 460 -12.46 -15.20 5.45
CA VAL A 460 -11.74 -15.28 6.75
C VAL A 460 -12.57 -15.91 7.87
N ALA A 461 -13.85 -16.20 7.62
CA ALA A 461 -14.73 -16.89 8.54
C ALA A 461 -15.75 -17.75 7.80
N ALA A 462 -16.20 -18.84 8.43
CA ALA A 462 -17.30 -19.63 7.91
C ALA A 462 -18.58 -18.78 7.79
N PRO A 463 -19.34 -18.88 6.67
CA PRO A 463 -20.55 -18.09 6.51
C PRO A 463 -21.63 -18.41 7.54
N VAL A 464 -22.38 -17.40 8.01
CA VAL A 464 -23.39 -17.52 9.08
C VAL A 464 -24.75 -16.94 8.67
N ARG A 465 -25.84 -17.45 9.25
CA ARG A 465 -27.21 -17.01 8.89
C ARG A 465 -27.56 -15.60 9.36
N THR A 466 -26.96 -15.14 10.46
CA THR A 466 -27.17 -13.83 11.05
C THR A 466 -25.84 -13.17 11.31
N ILE A 467 -25.79 -11.83 11.26
CA ILE A 467 -24.60 -11.10 11.66
C ILE A 467 -24.35 -11.29 13.17
N THR A 468 -23.11 -11.59 13.55
CA THR A 468 -22.73 -11.89 14.93
C THR A 468 -21.43 -11.19 15.30
N SER A 469 -21.19 -10.97 16.59
CA SER A 469 -19.93 -10.40 17.08
C SER A 469 -18.71 -11.26 16.73
N ASP A 470 -18.86 -12.59 16.66
CA ASP A 470 -17.76 -13.49 16.25
C ASP A 470 -17.36 -13.27 14.79
N LEU A 471 -18.34 -13.13 13.88
CA LEU A 471 -18.09 -12.83 12.47
C LEU A 471 -17.37 -11.48 12.31
N LEU A 472 -17.85 -10.45 13.00
CA LEU A 472 -17.24 -9.12 13.00
C LEU A 472 -15.82 -9.16 13.58
N ARG A 473 -15.60 -9.87 14.69
CA ARG A 473 -14.27 -10.02 15.30
C ARG A 473 -13.28 -10.71 14.37
N LYS A 474 -13.70 -11.76 13.65
CA LYS A 474 -12.87 -12.45 12.65
C LYS A 474 -12.54 -11.55 11.47
N ALA A 475 -13.49 -10.74 10.99
CA ALA A 475 -13.24 -9.73 9.96
C ALA A 475 -12.23 -8.68 10.45
N GLY A 476 -12.39 -8.15 11.66
CA GLY A 476 -11.45 -7.19 12.25
C GLY A 476 -10.05 -7.77 12.50
N ALA A 477 -9.94 -9.08 12.75
CA ALA A 477 -8.67 -9.78 12.93
C ALA A 477 -7.89 -10.03 11.62
N ALA A 478 -8.58 -9.98 10.47
CA ALA A 478 -8.01 -10.10 9.14
C ALA A 478 -7.45 -8.75 8.67
N ARG A 479 -6.34 -8.35 9.30
CA ARG A 479 -5.90 -6.96 9.25
C ARG A 479 -5.36 -6.57 7.87
N PRO A 480 -5.74 -5.38 7.35
CA PRO A 480 -5.05 -4.73 6.26
C PRO A 480 -3.54 -4.70 6.49
N PRO A 481 -2.68 -5.04 5.53
CA PRO A 481 -1.34 -4.50 5.57
C PRO A 481 -1.42 -2.96 5.59
N VAL A 482 -0.83 -2.32 6.59
CA VAL A 482 -0.64 -0.87 6.57
C VAL A 482 0.55 -0.58 5.65
N THR A 483 0.32 -0.61 4.34
CA THR A 483 1.29 -0.21 3.33
C THR A 483 1.53 1.30 3.42
N SER A 484 2.44 1.73 4.30
CA SER A 484 2.96 3.09 4.29
C SER A 484 3.92 3.25 3.11
N ALA A 485 3.40 3.40 1.90
CA ALA A 485 4.23 3.76 0.74
C ALA A 485 4.56 5.27 0.71
N GLY A 486 3.90 6.08 1.56
CA GLY A 486 4.15 7.52 1.68
C GLY A 486 4.72 7.93 3.04
N PRO A 487 5.42 9.10 3.11
CA PRO A 487 5.73 9.72 4.39
C PRO A 487 4.45 9.91 5.22
N PRO A 488 4.52 9.81 6.56
CA PRO A 488 3.39 10.19 7.40
C PRO A 488 3.03 11.65 7.06
N ALA A 489 1.79 11.86 6.61
CA ALA A 489 1.31 13.19 6.30
C ALA A 489 1.38 14.07 7.55
N ASP A 490 1.72 15.34 7.38
CA ASP A 490 1.79 16.31 8.48
C ASP A 490 0.47 16.32 9.26
N GLU A 491 0.53 16.27 10.60
CA GLU A 491 -0.66 16.23 11.47
C GLU A 491 -1.62 17.40 11.23
N ARG A 492 -1.09 18.56 10.85
CA ARG A 492 -1.91 19.74 10.53
C ARG A 492 -2.69 19.52 9.24
N LEU A 493 -2.04 18.91 8.24
CA LEU A 493 -2.69 18.55 6.98
C LEU A 493 -3.76 17.48 7.21
N ILE A 494 -3.45 16.45 7.99
CA ILE A 494 -4.44 15.42 8.35
C ILE A 494 -5.63 16.04 9.08
N THR A 495 -5.39 16.91 10.06
CA THR A 495 -6.45 17.62 10.77
C THR A 495 -7.34 18.37 9.78
N PHE A 496 -6.76 19.18 8.89
CA PHE A 496 -7.48 19.93 7.86
C PHE A 496 -8.33 19.02 6.93
N LEU A 497 -7.77 17.91 6.45
CA LEU A 497 -8.45 16.99 5.53
C LEU A 497 -9.53 16.13 6.22
N THR A 498 -9.41 15.91 7.52
CA THR A 498 -10.43 15.22 8.35
C THR A 498 -11.51 16.16 8.90
N THR A 499 -11.30 17.49 8.85
CA THR A 499 -12.37 18.46 9.12
C THR A 499 -13.38 18.44 7.97
N PRO A 500 -14.70 18.30 8.26
CA PRO A 500 -15.73 18.40 7.22
C PRO A 500 -15.60 19.73 6.48
N VAL A 501 -15.54 19.68 5.15
CA VAL A 501 -15.46 20.90 4.34
C VAL A 501 -16.70 21.80 4.48
N SER A 502 -17.82 21.27 5.00
CA SER A 502 -19.02 22.03 5.36
C SER A 502 -18.92 22.75 6.71
N ASP A 503 -17.96 22.40 7.56
CA ASP A 503 -17.72 23.07 8.84
C ASP A 503 -16.79 24.27 8.62
N VAL A 504 -17.39 25.34 8.09
CA VAL A 504 -16.66 26.56 7.73
C VAL A 504 -15.93 27.18 8.92
N SER A 505 -16.52 27.08 10.12
CA SER A 505 -15.90 27.63 11.33
C SER A 505 -14.63 26.87 11.69
N ALA A 506 -14.68 25.53 11.68
CA ALA A 506 -13.51 24.71 11.98
C ALA A 506 -12.43 24.84 10.89
N ILE A 507 -12.82 24.89 9.61
CA ILE A 507 -11.88 25.10 8.51
C ILE A 507 -11.15 26.43 8.65
N ARG A 508 -11.88 27.52 8.96
CA ARG A 508 -11.26 28.84 9.19
C ARG A 508 -10.30 28.82 10.37
N GLN A 509 -10.70 28.20 11.47
CA GLN A 509 -9.83 28.07 12.64
C GLN A 509 -8.52 27.35 12.28
N VAL A 510 -8.58 26.23 11.55
CA VAL A 510 -7.39 25.50 11.12
C VAL A 510 -6.51 26.34 10.17
N LEU A 511 -7.12 27.13 9.28
CA LEU A 511 -6.38 28.04 8.38
C LEU A 511 -5.75 29.22 9.13
N ASP A 512 -6.42 29.77 10.14
CA ASP A 512 -5.88 30.84 10.97
C ASP A 512 -4.68 30.34 11.80
N GLU A 513 -4.76 29.12 12.32
CA GLU A 513 -3.71 28.51 13.13
C GLU A 513 -2.53 28.01 12.29
N HIS A 514 -2.77 27.47 11.08
CA HIS A 514 -1.79 26.70 10.32
C HIS A 514 -1.68 27.04 8.82
N GLY A 515 -2.38 28.05 8.33
CA GLY A 515 -2.56 28.29 6.89
C GLY A 515 -1.28 28.47 6.09
N SER A 516 -0.24 29.11 6.64
CA SER A 516 1.06 29.26 5.96
C SER A 516 1.76 27.91 5.76
N ALA A 517 1.70 27.02 6.76
CA ALA A 517 2.25 25.68 6.67
C ALA A 517 1.40 24.80 5.74
N LEU A 518 0.07 24.87 5.81
CA LEU A 518 -0.81 24.09 4.95
C LEU A 518 -0.61 24.41 3.46
N LYS A 519 -0.32 25.67 3.11
CA LYS A 519 -0.01 26.09 1.74
C LYS A 519 1.24 25.40 1.18
N THR A 520 2.28 25.18 1.99
CA THR A 520 3.49 24.46 1.54
C THR A 520 3.25 22.96 1.39
N LEU A 521 2.19 22.43 2.02
CA LEU A 521 1.80 21.02 2.00
C LEU A 521 0.81 20.69 0.88
N LEU A 522 0.37 21.67 0.07
CA LEU A 522 -0.54 21.44 -1.07
C LEU A 522 -0.10 20.29 -2.00
N PRO A 523 1.20 20.15 -2.40
CA PRO A 523 1.64 19.04 -3.23
C PRO A 523 1.48 17.67 -2.57
N GLN A 524 1.49 17.60 -1.23
CA GLN A 524 1.32 16.34 -0.51
C GLN A 524 -0.09 15.77 -0.64
N ILE A 525 -1.12 16.62 -0.84
CA ILE A 525 -2.50 16.14 -1.02
C ILE A 525 -2.63 15.27 -2.27
N GLY A 526 -1.93 15.63 -3.36
CA GLY A 526 -1.91 14.83 -4.59
C GLY A 526 -1.09 13.54 -4.49
N ALA A 527 -0.26 13.40 -3.43
CA ALA A 527 0.48 12.19 -3.13
C ALA A 527 -0.25 11.27 -2.14
N LEU A 528 -1.41 11.69 -1.62
CA LEU A 528 -2.26 10.83 -0.80
C LEU A 528 -2.86 9.74 -1.68
N ASP A 529 -2.73 8.50 -1.23
CA ASP A 529 -3.28 7.33 -1.91
C ASP A 529 -4.80 7.28 -1.68
N THR A 530 -5.53 7.99 -2.53
CA THR A 530 -7.01 7.96 -2.58
C THR A 530 -7.46 7.22 -3.82
N VAL A 531 -8.51 6.42 -3.67
CA VAL A 531 -9.14 5.70 -4.77
C VAL A 531 -9.92 6.68 -5.66
N GLN A 532 -10.61 7.66 -5.06
CA GLN A 532 -11.18 8.79 -5.79
C GLN A 532 -10.18 9.93 -5.84
N LYS A 533 -9.72 10.24 -7.06
CA LYS A 533 -8.77 11.33 -7.32
C LYS A 533 -9.29 12.70 -6.91
N ASP A 534 -10.61 12.90 -6.98
CA ASP A 534 -11.27 14.16 -6.64
C ASP A 534 -11.71 14.26 -5.16
N LEU A 535 -11.36 13.27 -4.31
CA LEU A 535 -11.83 13.22 -2.92
C LEU A 535 -11.55 14.53 -2.17
N PHE A 536 -10.33 15.04 -2.31
CA PHE A 536 -9.85 16.25 -1.62
C PHE A 536 -9.85 17.52 -2.47
N ALA A 537 -10.49 17.50 -3.65
CA ALA A 537 -10.49 18.64 -4.58
C ALA A 537 -10.98 19.95 -3.93
N ALA A 538 -12.03 19.89 -3.11
CA ALA A 538 -12.55 21.06 -2.40
C ALA A 538 -11.55 21.63 -1.37
N TRP A 539 -10.86 20.77 -0.62
CA TRP A 539 -9.81 21.19 0.32
C TRP A 539 -8.62 21.81 -0.40
N GLN A 540 -8.21 21.25 -1.53
CA GLN A 540 -7.16 21.83 -2.37
C GLN A 540 -7.58 23.20 -2.91
N ALA A 541 -8.82 23.35 -3.38
CA ALA A 541 -9.35 24.62 -3.86
C ALA A 541 -9.32 25.69 -2.77
N ILE A 542 -9.72 25.36 -1.53
CA ILE A 542 -9.63 26.29 -0.37
C ILE A 542 -8.19 26.78 -0.19
N LEU A 543 -7.20 25.87 -0.17
CA LEU A 543 -5.80 26.25 0.00
C LEU A 543 -5.26 27.10 -1.17
N ARG A 544 -5.67 26.81 -2.41
CA ARG A 544 -5.29 27.60 -3.60
C ARG A 544 -5.91 28.99 -3.57
N ILE A 545 -7.17 29.12 -3.20
CA ILE A 545 -7.84 30.42 -3.02
C ILE A 545 -7.12 31.24 -1.94
N GLU A 546 -6.82 30.62 -0.80
CA GLU A 546 -6.06 31.24 0.28
C GLU A 546 -4.64 31.63 -0.14
N GLN A 547 -3.98 30.83 -0.97
CA GLN A 547 -2.64 31.13 -1.48
C GLN A 547 -2.62 32.33 -2.42
N ARG A 548 -3.70 32.56 -3.19
CA ARG A 548 -3.83 33.74 -4.06
C ARG A 548 -4.12 35.03 -3.28
N GLY A 549 -4.59 34.94 -2.04
CA GLY A 549 -4.92 36.10 -1.21
C GLY A 549 -6.17 36.88 -1.68
N ASP A 550 -7.05 36.23 -2.45
CA ASP A 550 -8.27 36.85 -2.96
C ASP A 550 -9.40 36.74 -1.93
N THR A 551 -9.55 37.79 -1.12
CA THR A 551 -10.53 37.84 -0.02
C THR A 551 -11.98 37.75 -0.49
N ALA A 552 -12.30 38.25 -1.69
CA ALA A 552 -13.66 38.20 -2.23
C ALA A 552 -14.03 36.78 -2.70
N LEU A 553 -13.09 36.10 -3.36
CA LEU A 553 -13.24 34.70 -3.75
C LEU A 553 -13.27 33.78 -2.53
N ALA A 554 -12.40 34.01 -1.54
CA ALA A 554 -12.40 33.27 -0.28
C ALA A 554 -13.73 33.43 0.46
N GLY A 555 -14.22 34.67 0.62
CA GLY A 555 -15.52 34.94 1.24
C GLY A 555 -16.65 34.16 0.57
N SER A 556 -16.72 34.21 -0.76
CA SER A 556 -17.75 33.53 -1.52
C SER A 556 -17.64 32.00 -1.48
N ALA A 557 -16.41 31.47 -1.48
CA ALA A 557 -16.17 30.04 -1.30
C ALA A 557 -16.68 29.57 0.08
N PHE A 558 -16.40 30.31 1.15
CA PHE A 558 -16.90 29.98 2.48
C PHE A 558 -18.42 30.13 2.59
N ASP A 559 -19.02 31.14 1.95
CA ASP A 559 -20.47 31.31 1.89
C ASP A 559 -21.14 30.12 1.16
N TYR A 560 -20.53 29.64 0.08
CA TYR A 560 -20.96 28.43 -0.64
C TYR A 560 -20.90 27.19 0.25
N LEU A 561 -19.78 26.98 0.95
CA LEU A 561 -19.60 25.81 1.83
C LEU A 561 -20.60 25.81 3.00
N GLY A 562 -20.83 26.99 3.60
CA GLY A 562 -21.72 27.20 4.75
C GLY A 562 -23.21 27.24 4.42
N ALA A 563 -23.60 27.33 3.15
CA ALA A 563 -24.99 27.46 2.73
C ALA A 563 -25.84 26.17 2.86
N GLY A 564 -25.25 25.04 3.26
CA GLY A 564 -25.99 23.79 3.52
C GLY A 564 -26.81 23.32 2.33
N GLU A 565 -28.13 23.21 2.49
CA GLU A 565 -29.06 22.82 1.42
C GLU A 565 -29.24 23.90 0.33
N GLN A 566 -28.95 25.17 0.64
CA GLN A 566 -29.03 26.29 -0.31
C GLN A 566 -27.72 26.53 -1.09
N ARG A 567 -26.74 25.63 -0.96
CA ARG A 567 -25.40 25.73 -1.55
C ARG A 567 -25.41 26.01 -3.05
N GLN A 568 -26.29 25.33 -3.78
CA GLN A 568 -26.47 25.51 -5.23
C GLN A 568 -26.76 26.97 -5.59
N LEU A 569 -27.52 27.67 -4.74
CA LEU A 569 -27.87 29.06 -4.97
C LEU A 569 -26.73 30.05 -4.72
N ARG A 570 -25.63 29.62 -4.12
CA ARG A 570 -24.47 30.48 -3.82
C ARG A 570 -23.31 30.27 -4.78
N ALA A 571 -23.31 29.20 -5.58
CA ALA A 571 -22.21 28.81 -6.47
C ALA A 571 -21.85 29.91 -7.49
N LEU A 572 -22.84 30.66 -7.97
CA LEU A 572 -22.67 31.65 -9.04
C LEU A 572 -22.48 33.09 -8.56
N ALA A 573 -22.64 33.36 -7.26
CA ALA A 573 -22.65 34.73 -6.73
C ALA A 573 -21.34 35.49 -6.98
N VAL A 574 -20.22 34.77 -7.07
CA VAL A 574 -18.88 35.34 -7.28
C VAL A 574 -18.43 35.34 -8.75
N VAL A 575 -19.21 34.73 -9.65
CA VAL A 575 -18.84 34.63 -11.06
C VAL A 575 -18.63 36.00 -11.71
N PRO A 576 -19.50 37.02 -11.51
CA PRO A 576 -19.29 38.35 -12.12
C PRO A 576 -17.92 38.95 -11.79
N SER A 577 -17.54 38.97 -10.51
CA SER A 577 -16.25 39.53 -10.07
C SER A 577 -15.05 38.70 -10.53
N VAL A 578 -15.22 37.38 -10.71
CA VAL A 578 -14.19 36.52 -11.31
C VAL A 578 -14.01 36.80 -12.80
N LEU A 579 -15.09 37.07 -13.53
CA LEU A 579 -15.05 37.28 -14.98
C LEU A 579 -14.47 38.63 -15.42
N GLU A 580 -14.41 39.60 -14.50
CA GLU A 580 -13.76 40.91 -14.69
C GLU A 580 -12.22 40.85 -14.58
N LYS A 581 -11.67 39.73 -14.08
CA LYS A 581 -10.23 39.55 -13.94
C LYS A 581 -9.56 39.25 -15.28
N ASP A 582 -8.25 39.39 -15.30
CA ASP A 582 -7.43 38.97 -16.42
C ASP A 582 -7.63 37.46 -16.74
N PRO A 583 -7.38 37.01 -17.98
CA PRO A 583 -7.70 35.65 -18.40
C PRO A 583 -7.05 34.55 -17.54
N GLU A 584 -5.82 34.76 -17.06
CA GLU A 584 -5.09 33.76 -16.28
C GLU A 584 -5.70 33.63 -14.87
N THR A 585 -5.88 34.75 -14.18
CA THR A 585 -6.50 34.78 -12.84
C THR A 585 -7.96 34.29 -12.89
N ARG A 586 -8.70 34.66 -13.94
CA ARG A 586 -10.07 34.20 -14.18
C ARG A 586 -10.13 32.69 -14.36
N GLY A 587 -9.28 32.13 -15.21
CA GLY A 587 -9.21 30.68 -15.45
C GLY A 587 -8.90 29.89 -14.18
N GLY A 588 -7.94 30.36 -13.39
CA GLY A 588 -7.59 29.75 -12.10
C GLY A 588 -8.74 29.82 -11.08
N ALA A 589 -9.41 30.96 -10.97
CA ALA A 589 -10.54 31.15 -10.06
C ALA A 589 -11.75 30.27 -10.41
N LEU A 590 -12.13 30.19 -11.70
CA LEU A 590 -13.21 29.30 -12.13
C LEU A 590 -12.88 27.82 -11.90
N THR A 591 -11.61 27.43 -12.08
CA THR A 591 -11.16 26.06 -11.79
C THR A 591 -11.31 25.73 -10.31
N ASP A 592 -10.97 26.64 -9.39
CA ASP A 592 -11.17 26.39 -7.96
C ASP A 592 -12.64 26.31 -7.58
N LEU A 593 -13.51 27.14 -8.16
CA LEU A 593 -14.95 27.05 -7.93
C LEU A 593 -15.50 25.69 -8.39
N ILE A 594 -15.04 25.19 -9.54
CA ILE A 594 -15.38 23.85 -10.03
C ILE A 594 -14.90 22.78 -9.04
N ASP A 595 -13.67 22.87 -8.53
CA ASP A 595 -13.12 21.88 -7.61
C ASP A 595 -13.79 21.92 -6.22
N LEU A 596 -14.25 23.09 -5.76
CA LEU A 596 -15.08 23.22 -4.56
C LEU A 596 -16.39 22.42 -4.64
N THR A 597 -16.88 22.10 -5.84
CA THR A 597 -18.12 21.33 -6.01
C THR A 597 -17.92 19.81 -5.99
N ARG A 598 -16.67 19.32 -5.93
CA ARG A 598 -16.32 17.89 -6.04
C ARG A 598 -16.18 17.19 -4.68
N GLY A 599 -15.84 15.91 -4.72
CA GLY A 599 -15.55 15.10 -3.52
C GLY A 599 -16.80 14.83 -2.67
N THR A 600 -16.72 15.07 -1.36
CA THR A 600 -17.80 14.79 -0.40
C THR A 600 -19.04 15.66 -0.59
N LEU A 601 -18.92 16.78 -1.31
CA LEU A 601 -20.00 17.70 -1.63
C LEU A 601 -20.81 17.23 -2.86
N ASP A 602 -20.12 16.69 -3.87
CA ASP A 602 -20.64 16.20 -5.17
C ASP A 602 -21.84 16.99 -5.71
N ASP A 603 -21.64 18.30 -5.91
CA ASP A 603 -22.63 19.22 -6.46
C ASP A 603 -22.51 19.28 -8.00
N GLY A 604 -22.93 18.19 -8.64
CA GLY A 604 -22.78 17.97 -10.08
C GLY A 604 -23.43 19.04 -10.96
N ALA A 605 -24.51 19.66 -10.50
CA ALA A 605 -25.21 20.74 -11.22
C ALA A 605 -24.37 22.02 -11.27
N SER A 606 -23.92 22.50 -10.10
CA SER A 606 -23.03 23.67 -10.01
C SER A 606 -21.74 23.44 -10.79
N ARG A 607 -21.16 22.23 -10.71
CA ARG A 607 -19.96 21.84 -11.47
C ARG A 607 -20.14 22.02 -12.97
N ALA A 608 -21.23 21.50 -13.52
CA ALA A 608 -21.52 21.53 -14.94
C ALA A 608 -21.73 22.97 -15.44
N ILE A 609 -22.49 23.77 -14.68
CA ILE A 609 -22.77 25.16 -15.04
C ILE A 609 -21.49 26.01 -14.96
N LEU A 610 -20.69 25.86 -13.91
CA LEU A 610 -19.42 26.57 -13.77
C LEU A 610 -18.40 26.18 -14.87
N ASP A 611 -18.31 24.91 -15.24
CA ASP A 611 -17.40 24.48 -16.33
C ASP A 611 -17.93 24.93 -17.70
N ALA A 612 -19.25 24.98 -17.91
CA ALA A 612 -19.84 25.56 -19.12
C ALA A 612 -19.55 27.06 -19.24
N ILE A 613 -19.65 27.81 -18.13
CA ILE A 613 -19.29 29.24 -18.10
C ILE A 613 -17.80 29.41 -18.43
N ARG A 614 -16.92 28.63 -17.81
CA ARG A 614 -15.47 28.67 -18.06
C ARG A 614 -15.15 28.43 -19.52
N ARG A 615 -15.61 27.30 -20.08
CA ARG A 615 -15.38 26.94 -21.49
C ARG A 615 -16.01 27.94 -22.46
N GLY A 616 -17.19 28.44 -22.15
CA GLY A 616 -17.89 29.42 -22.99
C GLY A 616 -17.18 30.76 -23.06
N VAL A 617 -16.61 31.22 -21.94
CA VAL A 617 -15.77 32.43 -21.89
C VAL A 617 -14.47 32.25 -22.68
N ASP A 618 -13.94 31.03 -22.74
CA ASP A 618 -12.77 30.67 -23.54
C ASP A 618 -13.10 30.40 -25.03
N GLY A 619 -14.37 30.57 -25.43
CA GLY A 619 -14.81 30.48 -26.83
C GLY A 619 -15.15 29.06 -27.31
N ALA A 620 -15.45 28.13 -26.40
CA ALA A 620 -15.82 26.77 -26.77
C ALA A 620 -17.07 26.73 -27.68
N PRO A 621 -17.12 25.79 -28.65
CA PRO A 621 -18.24 25.65 -29.56
C PRO A 621 -19.51 25.22 -28.84
N ASP A 622 -20.64 25.54 -29.46
CA ASP A 622 -21.95 25.38 -28.85
C ASP A 622 -22.31 23.95 -28.42
N GLU A 623 -22.05 23.00 -29.33
CA GLU A 623 -22.33 21.58 -29.09
C GLU A 623 -21.53 21.03 -27.90
N GLU A 624 -20.35 21.59 -27.63
CA GLU A 624 -19.54 21.20 -26.47
C GLU A 624 -20.18 21.67 -25.15
N LEU A 625 -20.67 22.91 -25.09
CA LEU A 625 -21.37 23.44 -23.93
C LEU A 625 -22.66 22.67 -23.64
N LYS A 626 -23.42 22.36 -24.69
CA LYS A 626 -24.63 21.55 -24.61
C LYS A 626 -24.33 20.13 -24.11
N HIS A 627 -23.32 19.48 -24.69
CA HIS A 627 -22.92 18.13 -24.28
C HIS A 627 -22.52 18.09 -22.81
N LEU A 628 -21.74 19.06 -22.35
CA LEU A 628 -21.27 19.16 -20.97
C LEU A 628 -22.43 19.27 -19.96
N ILE A 629 -23.41 20.14 -20.22
CA ILE A 629 -24.56 20.29 -19.33
C ILE A 629 -25.44 19.03 -19.35
N TYR A 630 -25.64 18.44 -20.53
CA TYR A 630 -26.49 17.25 -20.69
C TYR A 630 -25.89 16.01 -20.01
N GLN A 631 -24.57 15.85 -20.03
CA GLN A 631 -23.87 14.79 -19.29
C GLN A 631 -24.15 14.84 -17.78
N HIS A 632 -24.51 16.01 -17.25
CA HIS A 632 -24.79 16.22 -15.83
C HIS A 632 -26.28 16.43 -15.53
N SER A 633 -27.16 16.22 -16.52
CA SER A 633 -28.62 16.41 -16.39
C SER A 633 -29.27 15.56 -15.28
N VAL A 634 -28.70 14.40 -14.95
CA VAL A 634 -29.15 13.52 -13.85
C VAL A 634 -29.03 14.19 -12.47
N TYR A 635 -28.15 15.18 -12.33
CA TYR A 635 -27.95 15.94 -11.10
C TYR A 635 -28.87 17.18 -11.01
N LEU A 636 -29.60 17.51 -12.08
CA LEU A 636 -30.54 18.63 -12.11
C LEU A 636 -31.91 18.14 -11.57
N PRO A 637 -32.41 18.69 -10.45
CA PRO A 637 -33.69 18.26 -9.88
C PRO A 637 -34.87 18.54 -10.83
N GLU A 638 -35.86 17.65 -10.87
CA GLU A 638 -37.13 17.84 -11.62
C GLU A 638 -37.83 19.16 -11.24
N HIS A 639 -37.61 19.66 -10.02
CA HIS A 639 -38.21 20.89 -9.47
C HIS A 639 -37.21 21.90 -8.89
N GLY A 640 -36.02 22.05 -9.49
CA GLY A 640 -35.07 23.12 -9.11
C GLY A 640 -34.36 23.81 -10.29
N ARG A 641 -34.89 23.66 -11.52
CA ARG A 641 -34.37 24.37 -12.70
C ARG A 641 -34.66 25.86 -12.66
N THR A 642 -35.78 26.27 -12.06
CA THR A 642 -36.23 27.67 -12.05
C THR A 642 -35.24 28.58 -11.32
N ASP A 643 -34.64 28.11 -10.23
CA ASP A 643 -33.65 28.89 -9.49
C ASP A 643 -32.34 29.05 -10.25
N TRP A 644 -31.86 27.99 -10.91
CA TRP A 644 -30.68 28.06 -11.78
C TRP A 644 -30.89 29.00 -12.97
N ILE A 645 -32.05 28.91 -13.62
CA ILE A 645 -32.42 29.80 -14.74
C ILE A 645 -32.52 31.25 -14.24
N ARG A 646 -33.11 31.48 -13.06
CA ARG A 646 -33.18 32.81 -12.46
C ARG A 646 -31.78 33.38 -12.22
N GLN A 647 -30.86 32.59 -11.69
CA GLN A 647 -29.47 33.03 -11.46
C GLN A 647 -28.71 33.31 -12.75
N LEU A 648 -28.86 32.47 -13.77
CA LEU A 648 -28.22 32.71 -15.07
C LEU A 648 -28.77 33.99 -15.74
N ARG A 649 -30.06 34.29 -15.56
CA ARG A 649 -30.66 35.55 -16.01
C ARG A 649 -30.18 36.76 -15.19
N GLU A 650 -30.02 36.60 -13.88
CA GLU A 650 -29.41 37.62 -13.02
C GLU A 650 -27.95 37.91 -13.44
N LEU A 651 -27.18 36.86 -13.77
CA LEU A 651 -25.82 37.00 -14.32
C LEU A 651 -25.82 37.71 -15.67
N ALA A 652 -26.75 37.37 -16.58
CA ALA A 652 -26.89 38.03 -17.87
C ALA A 652 -27.17 39.53 -17.73
N ALA A 653 -28.00 39.92 -16.76
CA ALA A 653 -28.26 41.32 -16.45
C ALA A 653 -27.04 42.06 -15.88
N GLN A 654 -26.18 41.36 -15.12
CA GLN A 654 -24.96 41.93 -14.53
C GLN A 654 -23.77 41.96 -15.50
N GLN A 655 -23.81 41.18 -16.58
CA GLN A 655 -22.72 41.04 -17.57
C GLN A 655 -23.28 41.14 -19.00
N PRO A 656 -23.67 42.35 -19.45
CA PRO A 656 -24.42 42.53 -20.70
C PRO A 656 -23.70 42.03 -21.96
N ASP A 657 -22.36 42.11 -21.96
CA ASP A 657 -21.47 41.64 -23.03
C ASP A 657 -21.46 40.11 -23.19
N ARG A 658 -21.93 39.37 -22.17
CA ARG A 658 -21.96 37.90 -22.13
C ARG A 658 -23.38 37.32 -22.03
N THR A 659 -24.41 38.17 -22.20
CA THR A 659 -25.83 37.79 -22.17
C THR A 659 -26.11 36.53 -23.00
N ALA A 660 -25.63 36.49 -24.25
CA ALA A 660 -25.87 35.37 -25.16
C ALA A 660 -25.32 34.04 -24.64
N LEU A 661 -24.21 34.05 -23.89
CA LEU A 661 -23.63 32.85 -23.29
C LEU A 661 -24.50 32.34 -22.14
N PHE A 662 -24.89 33.22 -21.22
CA PHE A 662 -25.68 32.83 -20.05
C PHE A 662 -27.09 32.39 -20.40
N GLU A 663 -27.75 33.08 -21.35
CA GLU A 663 -29.05 32.67 -21.87
C GLU A 663 -28.97 31.30 -22.54
N LYS A 664 -27.91 31.03 -23.28
CA LYS A 664 -27.69 29.74 -23.92
C LYS A 664 -27.46 28.61 -22.92
N ILE A 665 -26.63 28.83 -21.88
CA ILE A 665 -26.46 27.87 -20.78
C ILE A 665 -27.80 27.64 -20.07
N ALA A 666 -28.61 28.69 -19.87
CA ALA A 666 -29.93 28.56 -19.24
C ALA A 666 -30.88 27.69 -20.08
N VAL A 667 -30.87 27.84 -21.42
CA VAL A 667 -31.60 26.95 -22.32
C VAL A 667 -31.15 25.50 -22.13
N TYR A 668 -29.85 25.22 -22.06
CA TYR A 668 -29.35 23.86 -21.87
C TYR A 668 -29.64 23.26 -20.50
N VAL A 669 -29.73 24.08 -19.46
CA VAL A 669 -30.19 23.63 -18.14
C VAL A 669 -31.70 23.33 -18.14
N GLU A 670 -32.48 24.05 -18.94
CA GLU A 670 -33.93 23.87 -19.08
C GLU A 670 -34.28 22.62 -19.91
N THR A 671 -33.53 22.40 -21.00
CA THR A 671 -33.77 21.31 -21.96
C THR A 671 -33.09 20.01 -21.52
N CYS A 672 -33.83 18.90 -21.48
CA CYS A 672 -33.24 17.56 -21.36
C CYS A 672 -32.89 17.01 -22.75
N PRO A 673 -31.93 16.07 -22.85
CA PRO A 673 -31.89 15.17 -23.99
C PRO A 673 -33.19 14.35 -24.10
#